data_AF-A0A517PY91-F1
#
_entry.id   AF-A0A517PY91-F1
#
_cell.length_a   1.000
_cell.length_b   1.000
_cell.length_c   1.000
_cell.angle_alpha   90.00
_cell.angle_beta   90.00
_cell.angle_gamma   90.00
#
_symmetry.space_group_name_H-M   'P 1'
#
loop_
_entity.id
_entity.type
_entity.pdbx_description
1 polymer ?
#
loop_
_entity_poly.entity_id
_entity_poly.type
_entity_poly.pdbx_seq_one_letter_code
_entity_poly.pdbx_strand_id
1 'polypeptide(L)'
;MYYSASITKTEYQFEKKRTESQVTEDFQRFFYAGCGHKFLGYDFSSEISDSGRAKIPGPRYWDVPQKEKHKWSPVRDHLAGRHRGIVRGTNETHLPCVTDDLDRHDGTIKATKHIKAVLDSYKLLTTEFNELMWLAEVNPRNGSTKFFGFHRQKKPLKVSEANEIGKRLNERQKASSIGAREVFPDNSPQVFLPMRLDKITIVDTGILEKTKRYRLDRLPGTNEKQRTYIDSYSLWAFYAWLQRGEHCDVHTLEVELKKACANTPDKEMLCQKNQKETLPASVEAERNIKSAACPTLAIEEKTSCQSSMTQNTGKDSQSDSFNESTKQTNHHQWNSTSTTKKTSCQFACLIDGESPKIKRNDPCYCGSGKKYKKCCLTSSGICSTVKTVEMLPPKEGADISKAPDGEVSSKALCKTLEEIRSIPDAFQKNTQLAFYCNNQARRPLNAEELLAKAKEYKIYNGNWEDGLSNRINRIKGIAKFAAKTFDPKKCGSSTRQRPLLNKKMQEWRGRSHLLSKTLSTRINVETWVDEYGQVQYTKGRIVNGIQRDHVLRLAGIISHVSETHGGDIPRKSIKGWWNELANENSMPEWKHNEYYLACRQVLIDNGWLKMNHDYSYQNNQSKKGWILYETELVGSVWDYPTDTDTKKNNNNRPYLYSCGAIANQKNRLASVFALLHSQRPPP
;
A
#
# COMPACT_ATOMS: atom_id res chain seq x y z
N MET A 1 3.69 -4.73 -41.94
CA MET A 1 2.29 -5.11 -42.23
C MET A 1 1.37 -4.04 -41.63
N TYR A 2 0.92 -3.11 -42.46
CA TYR A 2 -0.05 -2.08 -42.08
C TYR A 2 -1.45 -2.67 -42.24
N TYR A 3 -2.19 -2.82 -41.14
CA TYR A 3 -3.63 -3.12 -41.21
C TYR A 3 -4.38 -1.81 -41.41
N SER A 4 -4.85 -1.60 -42.64
CA SER A 4 -5.85 -0.60 -43.01
C SER A 4 -7.08 -1.38 -43.48
N ALA A 5 -7.93 -1.77 -42.54
CA ALA A 5 -9.27 -2.27 -42.84
C ALA A 5 -10.27 -1.28 -42.22
N SER A 6 -11.06 -0.66 -43.09
CA SER A 6 -12.22 0.15 -42.73
C SER A 6 -13.26 -0.75 -42.04
N ILE A 7 -13.36 -0.63 -40.72
CA ILE A 7 -14.35 -1.39 -39.92
C ILE A 7 -15.71 -0.69 -40.09
N THR A 8 -16.61 -1.33 -40.83
CA THR A 8 -18.02 -0.92 -40.92
C THR A 8 -18.77 -1.34 -39.65
N LYS A 9 -19.81 -0.56 -39.32
CA LYS A 9 -20.52 -0.50 -38.04
C LYS A 9 -21.26 -1.80 -37.62
N THR A 10 -21.16 -2.88 -38.38
CA THR A 10 -21.98 -4.10 -38.25
C THR A 10 -21.24 -5.35 -37.74
N GLU A 11 -19.92 -5.31 -37.53
CA GLU A 11 -19.12 -6.45 -37.04
C GLU A 11 -18.85 -6.45 -35.51
N TYR A 12 -19.78 -5.94 -34.70
CA TYR A 12 -19.68 -6.07 -33.23
C TYR A 12 -20.13 -7.45 -32.70
N GLN A 13 -20.49 -8.39 -33.59
CA GLN A 13 -21.18 -9.62 -33.23
C GLN A 13 -20.31 -10.88 -33.05
N PHE A 14 -18.98 -10.87 -33.30
CA PHE A 14 -18.20 -12.13 -33.16
C PHE A 14 -16.71 -12.00 -32.75
N GLU A 15 -16.31 -10.98 -31.97
CA GLU A 15 -15.02 -11.09 -31.26
C GLU A 15 -15.19 -11.99 -30.04
N LYS A 16 -14.53 -13.17 -30.04
CA LYS A 16 -14.27 -13.96 -28.82
C LYS A 16 -13.99 -13.00 -27.66
N LYS A 17 -14.76 -13.09 -26.56
CA LYS A 17 -14.59 -12.24 -25.37
C LYS A 17 -13.11 -12.20 -24.98
N ARG A 18 -12.41 -11.11 -25.34
CA ARG A 18 -11.00 -10.95 -24.98
C ARG A 18 -10.93 -10.86 -23.46
N THR A 19 -9.93 -11.51 -22.89
CA THR A 19 -9.68 -11.44 -21.45
C THR A 19 -8.98 -10.13 -21.11
N GLU A 20 -9.08 -9.69 -19.85
CA GLU A 20 -8.32 -8.56 -19.30
C GLU A 20 -6.80 -8.69 -19.59
N SER A 21 -6.27 -9.92 -19.57
CA SER A 21 -4.86 -10.19 -19.90
C SER A 21 -4.53 -9.90 -21.37
N GLN A 22 -5.38 -10.34 -22.30
CA GLN A 22 -5.19 -10.09 -23.74
C GLN A 22 -5.26 -8.59 -24.04
N VAL A 23 -6.24 -7.88 -23.47
CA VAL A 23 -6.31 -6.41 -23.62
C VAL A 23 -5.12 -5.72 -22.97
N THR A 24 -4.60 -6.25 -21.86
CA THR A 24 -3.34 -5.73 -21.27
C THR A 24 -2.15 -5.85 -22.22
N GLU A 25 -2.06 -6.94 -22.98
CA GLU A 25 -0.98 -7.15 -23.96
C GLU A 25 -1.13 -6.24 -25.18
N ASP A 26 -2.34 -6.10 -25.70
CA ASP A 26 -2.64 -5.16 -26.79
C ASP A 26 -2.32 -3.71 -26.39
N PHE A 27 -2.71 -3.35 -25.17
CA PHE A 27 -2.45 -2.01 -24.62
C PHE A 27 -0.96 -1.74 -24.44
N GLN A 28 -0.20 -2.75 -24.03
CA GLN A 28 1.24 -2.62 -23.95
C GLN A 28 1.87 -2.43 -25.34
N ARG A 29 1.38 -3.13 -26.36
CA ARG A 29 1.83 -2.87 -27.73
C ARG A 29 1.50 -1.45 -28.15
N PHE A 30 0.31 -0.94 -27.82
CA PHE A 30 -0.11 0.43 -28.13
C PHE A 30 0.80 1.48 -27.47
N PHE A 31 1.02 1.39 -26.15
CA PHE A 31 1.79 2.39 -25.40
C PHE A 31 3.28 2.40 -25.72
N TYR A 32 3.81 1.27 -26.17
CA TYR A 32 5.24 1.09 -26.41
C TYR A 32 5.54 0.89 -27.91
N ALA A 33 4.54 1.03 -28.77
CA ALA A 33 4.73 1.05 -30.22
C ALA A 33 5.53 2.29 -30.59
N GLY A 34 6.70 2.09 -31.17
CA GLY A 34 7.54 3.19 -31.64
C GLY A 34 8.18 4.05 -30.54
N CYS A 35 7.96 3.76 -29.26
CA CYS A 35 8.71 4.40 -28.17
C CYS A 35 10.18 3.95 -28.22
N GLY A 36 11.09 4.85 -27.83
CA GLY A 36 12.54 4.64 -27.91
C GLY A 36 13.06 3.69 -26.83
N HIS A 37 14.33 3.77 -26.49
CA HIS A 37 14.96 2.81 -25.57
C HIS A 37 14.78 3.17 -24.09
N LYS A 38 14.27 4.36 -23.75
CA LYS A 38 14.21 4.84 -22.35
C LYS A 38 12.79 5.00 -21.84
N PHE A 39 12.57 4.58 -20.60
CA PHE A 39 11.28 4.68 -19.93
C PHE A 39 11.41 5.13 -18.48
N LEU A 40 10.35 5.79 -18.00
CA LEU A 40 10.29 6.30 -16.64
C LEU A 40 9.82 5.20 -15.70
N GLY A 41 10.47 5.03 -14.56
CA GLY A 41 9.96 4.14 -13.51
C GLY A 41 10.53 4.48 -12.15
N TYR A 42 9.71 4.34 -11.10
CA TYR A 42 10.22 4.31 -9.73
C TYR A 42 10.69 2.89 -9.38
N ASP A 43 11.87 2.82 -8.78
CA ASP A 43 12.33 1.64 -8.06
C ASP A 43 11.74 1.68 -6.64
N PHE A 44 10.58 1.07 -6.44
CA PHE A 44 9.99 0.92 -5.11
C PHE A 44 10.58 -0.25 -4.32
N SER A 45 11.57 -0.96 -4.86
CA SER A 45 11.90 -2.32 -4.41
C SER A 45 13.01 -2.45 -3.36
N SER A 46 13.59 -1.35 -2.84
CA SER A 46 14.70 -1.50 -1.88
C SER A 46 14.75 -0.60 -0.64
N GLU A 47 14.06 0.55 -0.53
CA GLU A 47 14.30 1.45 0.63
C GLU A 47 13.06 2.22 1.10
N ILE A 48 12.09 1.52 1.69
CA ILE A 48 11.19 2.16 2.67
C ILE A 48 11.81 1.91 4.04
N SER A 49 12.60 2.87 4.54
CA SER A 49 13.06 2.82 5.93
C SER A 49 11.89 3.12 6.87
N ASP A 50 11.86 2.44 8.01
CA ASP A 50 10.81 2.53 9.06
C ASP A 50 10.64 3.93 9.68
N SER A 51 11.41 4.93 9.25
CA SER A 51 11.38 6.30 9.80
C SER A 51 10.40 7.25 9.10
N GLY A 52 9.59 6.78 8.15
CA GLY A 52 8.52 7.60 7.52
C GLY A 52 9.00 8.76 6.64
N ARG A 53 10.31 8.89 6.42
CA ARG A 53 10.92 9.80 5.43
C ARG A 53 12.03 9.07 4.69
N ALA A 54 11.66 8.15 3.81
CA ALA A 54 12.59 7.67 2.80
C ALA A 54 12.78 8.76 1.74
N LYS A 55 14.04 9.10 1.42
CA LYS A 55 14.36 9.74 0.14
C LYS A 55 13.97 8.72 -0.93
N ILE A 56 12.77 8.85 -1.50
CA ILE A 56 12.41 8.07 -2.69
C ILE A 56 13.50 8.40 -3.72
N PRO A 57 14.35 7.44 -4.14
CA PRO A 57 15.30 7.71 -5.20
C PRO A 57 14.49 8.25 -6.36
N GLY A 58 14.91 9.41 -6.90
CA GLY A 58 14.18 10.10 -7.95
C GLY A 58 13.85 9.16 -9.13
N PRO A 59 12.93 9.58 -10.02
CA PRO A 59 12.59 8.79 -11.21
C PRO A 59 13.85 8.25 -11.88
N ARG A 60 13.93 6.92 -12.05
CA ARG A 60 15.03 6.28 -12.77
C ARG A 60 14.60 6.08 -14.22
N TYR A 61 15.55 6.31 -15.12
CA TYR A 61 15.45 5.92 -16.52
C TYR A 61 15.81 4.45 -16.63
N TRP A 62 14.97 3.68 -17.32
CA TRP A 62 15.20 2.27 -17.60
C TRP A 62 15.43 2.09 -19.09
N ASP A 63 16.53 1.42 -19.43
CA ASP A 63 16.74 0.97 -20.80
C ASP A 63 15.87 -0.27 -21.08
N VAL A 64 15.24 -0.31 -22.25
CA VAL A 64 14.49 -1.50 -22.69
C VAL A 64 15.47 -2.65 -22.90
N PRO A 65 15.23 -3.82 -22.27
CA PRO A 65 16.03 -5.00 -22.54
C PRO A 65 15.92 -5.39 -24.01
N GLN A 66 17.00 -5.23 -24.79
CA GLN A 66 17.02 -5.57 -26.22
C GLN A 66 16.78 -7.07 -26.43
N LYS A 67 17.43 -7.91 -25.62
CA LYS A 67 17.41 -9.37 -25.75
C LYS A 67 16.12 -10.02 -25.18
N GLU A 68 15.35 -9.30 -24.36
CA GLU A 68 14.18 -9.84 -23.66
C GLU A 68 12.96 -8.93 -23.70
N LYS A 69 12.82 -8.11 -24.76
CA LYS A 69 11.72 -7.16 -24.91
C LYS A 69 10.34 -7.79 -24.73
N HIS A 70 10.18 -9.08 -25.08
CA HIS A 70 8.94 -9.84 -24.91
C HIS A 70 8.59 -10.19 -23.45
N LYS A 71 9.57 -10.27 -22.54
CA LYS A 71 9.35 -10.51 -21.10
C LYS A 71 9.05 -9.23 -20.34
N TRP A 72 9.41 -8.10 -20.92
CA TRP A 72 9.23 -6.81 -20.30
C TRP A 72 7.76 -6.40 -20.37
N SER A 73 7.13 -6.14 -19.21
CA SER A 73 5.71 -5.77 -19.14
C SER A 73 5.43 -4.50 -18.31
N PRO A 74 5.89 -3.34 -18.77
CA PRO A 74 5.80 -2.09 -18.01
C PRO A 74 4.36 -1.63 -17.76
N VAL A 75 3.39 -1.96 -18.64
CA VAL A 75 1.97 -1.69 -18.37
C VAL A 75 1.48 -2.52 -17.18
N ARG A 76 1.81 -3.81 -17.12
CA ARG A 76 1.45 -4.67 -15.98
C ARG A 76 2.09 -4.17 -14.68
N ASP A 77 3.35 -3.78 -14.73
CA ASP A 77 4.05 -3.18 -13.59
C ASP A 77 3.37 -1.88 -13.12
N HIS A 78 3.04 -0.98 -14.05
CA HIS A 78 2.37 0.29 -13.76
C HIS A 78 1.03 0.05 -13.04
N LEU A 79 0.19 -0.80 -13.65
CA LEU A 79 -1.08 -1.21 -13.08
C LEU A 79 -0.93 -1.96 -11.76
N ALA A 80 0.26 -2.51 -11.49
CA ALA A 80 0.60 -3.14 -10.22
C ALA A 80 1.17 -2.18 -9.16
N GLY A 81 1.00 -0.87 -9.37
CA GLY A 81 1.45 0.20 -8.48
C GLY A 81 2.93 0.58 -8.65
N ARG A 82 3.66 -0.09 -9.56
CA ARG A 82 5.04 0.28 -9.88
C ARG A 82 5.02 1.30 -11.00
N HIS A 83 4.56 2.51 -10.68
CA HIS A 83 4.32 3.59 -11.65
C HIS A 83 5.42 3.64 -12.73
N ARG A 84 5.02 3.31 -13.96
CA ARG A 84 5.83 3.46 -15.18
C ARG A 84 5.36 4.65 -15.99
N GLY A 85 6.22 5.11 -16.89
CA GLY A 85 5.96 6.20 -17.80
C GLY A 85 6.82 6.12 -19.05
N ILE A 86 6.64 7.11 -19.91
CA ILE A 86 7.34 7.27 -21.18
C ILE A 86 8.28 8.45 -21.03
N VAL A 87 9.45 8.34 -21.64
CA VAL A 87 10.44 9.40 -21.73
C VAL A 87 10.68 9.64 -23.21
N ARG A 88 10.70 10.91 -23.60
CA ARG A 88 11.08 11.33 -24.93
C ARG A 88 12.61 11.31 -25.03
N GLY A 89 13.14 10.49 -25.92
CA GLY A 89 14.53 10.47 -26.35
C GLY A 89 14.71 10.94 -27.80
N THR A 90 15.73 10.41 -28.47
CA THR A 90 16.08 10.71 -29.87
C THR A 90 15.58 9.68 -30.87
N ASN A 91 15.13 8.50 -30.42
CA ASN A 91 14.89 7.34 -31.29
C ASN A 91 13.41 6.92 -31.34
N GLU A 92 12.55 7.66 -30.65
CA GLU A 92 11.10 7.50 -30.67
C GLU A 92 10.59 7.87 -32.06
N THR A 93 9.74 7.00 -32.61
CA THR A 93 8.99 7.30 -33.84
C THR A 93 7.56 7.69 -33.52
N HIS A 94 7.02 7.19 -32.40
CA HIS A 94 5.64 7.43 -31.98
C HIS A 94 5.50 7.62 -30.47
N LEU A 95 4.45 8.34 -30.08
CA LEU A 95 4.01 8.56 -28.71
C LEU A 95 2.53 8.20 -28.58
N PRO A 96 2.09 7.56 -27.49
CA PRO A 96 0.71 7.11 -27.37
C PRO A 96 -0.28 8.23 -27.05
N CYS A 97 0.20 9.32 -26.46
CA CYS A 97 -0.64 10.43 -26.04
C CYS A 97 0.14 11.74 -25.91
N VAL A 98 -0.60 12.86 -25.94
CA VAL A 98 -0.18 14.18 -25.45
C VAL A 98 -0.78 14.38 -24.06
N THR A 99 -0.10 15.08 -23.16
CA THR A 99 -0.65 15.33 -21.82
C THR A 99 -0.55 16.78 -21.39
N ASP A 100 -1.47 17.19 -20.52
CA ASP A 100 -1.52 18.49 -19.85
C ASP A 100 -1.55 18.28 -18.33
N ASP A 101 -0.59 18.85 -17.58
CA ASP A 101 -0.50 18.73 -16.12
C ASP A 101 -0.86 20.03 -15.40
N LEU A 102 -1.86 19.95 -14.54
CA LEU A 102 -2.33 21.04 -13.68
C LEU A 102 -2.09 20.66 -12.22
N ASP A 103 -0.94 21.07 -11.71
CA ASP A 103 -0.56 20.80 -10.33
C ASP A 103 -1.10 21.83 -9.33
N ARG A 104 -1.59 21.32 -8.20
CA ARG A 104 -1.96 22.11 -7.01
C ARG A 104 -0.99 21.93 -5.84
N HIS A 105 -0.21 20.83 -5.85
CA HIS A 105 0.78 20.39 -4.86
C HIS A 105 0.29 20.38 -3.39
N ASP A 106 0.20 21.53 -2.75
CA ASP A 106 0.10 21.71 -1.30
C ASP A 106 -0.92 22.78 -0.85
N GLY A 107 -1.84 23.17 -1.74
CA GLY A 107 -2.88 24.17 -1.43
C GLY A 107 -2.41 25.63 -1.53
N THR A 108 -1.22 25.87 -2.09
CA THR A 108 -0.74 27.22 -2.47
C THR A 108 -1.62 27.89 -3.54
N ILE A 109 -2.23 27.10 -4.43
CA ILE A 109 -3.25 27.57 -5.36
C ILE A 109 -4.63 27.37 -4.72
N LYS A 110 -5.37 28.47 -4.58
CA LYS A 110 -6.75 28.45 -4.07
C LYS A 110 -7.60 27.43 -4.81
N ALA A 111 -8.36 26.62 -4.08
CA ALA A 111 -9.18 25.54 -4.61
C ALA A 111 -10.12 26.03 -5.72
N THR A 112 -10.79 27.16 -5.51
CA THR A 112 -11.70 27.76 -6.50
C THR A 112 -10.98 28.14 -7.81
N LYS A 113 -9.79 28.74 -7.70
CA LYS A 113 -8.96 29.10 -8.86
C LYS A 113 -8.45 27.86 -9.59
N HIS A 114 -8.03 26.83 -8.84
CA HIS A 114 -7.56 25.57 -9.42
C HIS A 114 -8.66 24.82 -10.16
N ILE A 115 -9.82 24.64 -9.53
CA ILE A 115 -10.98 23.97 -10.15
C ILE A 115 -11.37 24.71 -11.44
N LYS A 116 -11.46 26.03 -11.40
CA LYS A 116 -11.75 26.83 -12.60
C LYS A 116 -10.71 26.59 -13.70
N ALA A 117 -9.42 26.62 -13.36
CA ALA A 117 -8.36 26.39 -14.34
C ALA A 117 -8.42 24.99 -14.98
N VAL A 118 -8.75 23.94 -14.20
CA VAL A 118 -8.93 22.59 -14.73
C VAL A 118 -10.13 22.49 -15.68
N LEU A 119 -11.26 23.12 -15.33
CA LEU A 119 -12.46 23.13 -16.18
C LEU A 119 -12.25 23.98 -17.45
N ASP A 120 -11.57 25.12 -17.34
CA ASP A 120 -11.18 25.93 -18.49
C ASP A 120 -10.25 25.14 -19.42
N SER A 121 -9.29 24.37 -18.87
CA SER A 121 -8.40 23.50 -19.67
C SER A 121 -9.20 22.40 -20.35
N TYR A 122 -10.11 21.71 -19.65
CA TYR A 122 -11.00 20.72 -20.26
C TYR A 122 -11.78 21.31 -21.46
N LYS A 123 -12.35 22.51 -21.30
CA LYS A 123 -13.06 23.19 -22.39
C LYS A 123 -12.13 23.44 -23.58
N LEU A 124 -10.95 24.02 -23.35
CA LEU A 124 -9.95 24.26 -24.40
C LEU A 124 -9.57 22.97 -25.14
N LEU A 125 -9.25 21.91 -24.38
CA LEU A 125 -8.83 20.60 -24.91
C LEU A 125 -9.91 19.96 -25.78
N THR A 126 -11.17 20.02 -25.36
CA THR A 126 -12.28 19.41 -26.09
C THR A 126 -12.77 20.22 -27.28
N THR A 127 -12.58 21.55 -27.29
CA THR A 127 -12.99 22.40 -28.42
C THR A 127 -11.91 22.58 -29.49
N GLU A 128 -10.65 22.73 -29.10
CA GLU A 128 -9.55 23.10 -30.02
C GLU A 128 -8.66 21.92 -30.43
N PHE A 129 -8.70 20.81 -29.69
CA PHE A 129 -7.90 19.61 -29.94
C PHE A 129 -8.81 18.39 -30.16
N ASN A 130 -9.78 18.55 -31.06
CA ASN A 130 -10.79 17.55 -31.35
C ASN A 130 -10.23 16.32 -32.08
N GLU A 131 -9.00 16.37 -32.61
CA GLU A 131 -8.26 15.22 -33.13
C GLU A 131 -7.92 14.20 -32.02
N LEU A 132 -7.97 14.63 -30.75
CA LEU A 132 -7.73 13.81 -29.58
C LEU A 132 -9.03 13.52 -28.80
N MET A 133 -9.05 12.38 -28.11
CA MET A 133 -10.00 12.04 -27.04
C MET A 133 -9.27 12.17 -25.69
N TRP A 134 -9.92 12.78 -24.70
CA TRP A 134 -9.28 13.20 -23.47
C TRP A 134 -9.86 12.45 -22.28
N LEU A 135 -8.99 11.84 -21.48
CA LEU A 135 -9.32 11.40 -20.12
C LEU A 135 -8.68 12.32 -19.09
N ALA A 136 -9.17 12.28 -17.86
CA ALA A 136 -8.60 13.02 -16.74
C ALA A 136 -8.14 12.09 -15.60
N GLU A 137 -7.04 12.45 -14.94
CA GLU A 137 -6.61 11.85 -13.69
C GLU A 137 -6.53 12.89 -12.57
N VAL A 138 -7.37 12.74 -11.55
CA VAL A 138 -7.40 13.62 -10.37
C VAL A 138 -6.66 12.96 -9.21
N ASN A 139 -5.70 13.63 -8.60
CA ASN A 139 -5.11 13.20 -7.34
C ASN A 139 -6.11 13.47 -6.19
N PRO A 140 -6.67 12.43 -5.55
CA PRO A 140 -7.71 12.58 -4.53
C PRO A 140 -7.24 13.34 -3.28
N ARG A 141 -5.93 13.50 -3.08
CA ARG A 141 -5.38 14.19 -1.91
C ARG A 141 -5.43 15.70 -2.06
N ASN A 142 -5.06 16.22 -3.22
CA ASN A 142 -4.81 17.66 -3.40
C ASN A 142 -5.50 18.30 -4.60
N GLY A 143 -6.12 17.50 -5.49
CA GLY A 143 -6.77 17.97 -6.70
C GLY A 143 -5.84 18.20 -7.91
N SER A 144 -4.53 17.90 -7.81
CA SER A 144 -3.63 17.92 -8.99
C SER A 144 -4.24 17.05 -10.09
N THR A 145 -4.38 17.60 -11.29
CA THR A 145 -5.10 16.96 -12.39
C THR A 145 -4.23 16.87 -13.62
N LYS A 146 -4.22 15.70 -14.26
CA LYS A 146 -3.52 15.49 -15.53
C LYS A 146 -4.50 15.01 -16.58
N PHE A 147 -4.51 15.64 -17.75
CA PHE A 147 -5.25 15.18 -18.91
C PHE A 147 -4.35 14.35 -19.83
N PHE A 148 -4.92 13.29 -20.41
CA PHE A 148 -4.25 12.46 -21.41
C PHE A 148 -5.08 12.42 -22.68
N GLY A 149 -4.49 12.92 -23.77
CA GLY A 149 -5.09 13.02 -25.09
C GLY A 149 -4.60 11.90 -26.01
N PHE A 150 -5.51 11.03 -26.43
CA PHE A 150 -5.24 9.91 -27.36
C PHE A 150 -5.81 10.24 -28.72
N HIS A 151 -5.12 9.87 -29.80
CA HIS A 151 -5.62 10.15 -31.15
C HIS A 151 -6.95 9.44 -31.41
N ARG A 152 -7.97 10.13 -31.97
CA ARG A 152 -9.31 9.57 -32.20
C ARG A 152 -9.36 8.29 -33.04
N GLN A 153 -8.43 8.17 -33.99
CA GLN A 153 -8.23 6.95 -34.79
C GLN A 153 -7.56 5.79 -34.03
N LYS A 154 -7.37 5.88 -32.71
CA LYS A 154 -6.86 4.80 -31.84
C LYS A 154 -5.47 4.30 -32.28
N LYS A 155 -4.66 5.23 -32.78
CA LYS A 155 -3.27 4.99 -33.21
C LYS A 155 -2.30 5.82 -32.37
N PRO A 156 -1.07 5.34 -32.14
CA PRO A 156 0.00 6.19 -31.63
C PRO A 156 0.24 7.38 -32.57
N LEU A 157 0.51 8.55 -31.98
CA LEU A 157 0.88 9.77 -32.70
C LEU A 157 2.32 9.67 -33.18
N LYS A 158 2.62 10.19 -34.38
CA LYS A 158 4.03 10.38 -34.76
C LYS A 158 4.66 11.41 -33.82
N VAL A 159 5.96 11.30 -33.52
CA VAL A 159 6.63 12.26 -32.63
C VAL A 159 6.51 13.70 -33.12
N SER A 160 6.64 13.94 -34.44
CA SER A 160 6.47 15.27 -35.04
C SER A 160 5.08 15.85 -34.80
N GLU A 161 4.04 15.03 -35.02
CA GLU A 161 2.63 15.36 -34.80
C GLU A 161 2.34 15.64 -33.32
N ALA A 162 2.82 14.78 -32.42
CA ALA A 162 2.67 14.98 -30.98
C ALA A 162 3.36 16.25 -30.48
N ASN A 163 4.53 16.60 -31.04
CA ASN A 163 5.22 17.86 -30.72
C ASN A 163 4.45 19.08 -31.21
N GLU A 164 3.91 19.03 -32.43
CA GLU A 164 3.11 20.12 -32.98
C GLU A 164 1.85 20.36 -32.13
N ILE A 165 1.14 19.29 -31.77
CA ILE A 165 -0.03 19.36 -30.88
C ILE A 165 0.37 19.91 -29.51
N GLY A 166 1.46 19.39 -28.91
CA GLY A 166 1.95 19.85 -27.61
C GLY A 166 2.32 21.34 -27.62
N LYS A 167 3.00 21.81 -28.67
CA LYS A 167 3.36 23.22 -28.84
C LYS A 167 2.13 24.10 -28.98
N ARG A 168 1.18 23.74 -29.86
CA ARG A 168 -0.11 24.44 -30.02
C ARG A 168 -0.85 24.53 -28.68
N LEU A 169 -0.88 23.44 -27.92
CA LEU A 169 -1.54 23.39 -26.61
C LEU A 169 -0.89 24.35 -25.62
N ASN A 170 0.44 24.31 -25.49
CA ASN A 170 1.17 25.20 -24.59
C ASN A 170 1.00 26.68 -24.97
N GLU A 171 1.02 27.02 -26.27
CA GLU A 171 0.76 28.38 -26.76
C GLU A 171 -0.65 28.86 -26.41
N ARG A 172 -1.67 28.01 -26.59
CA ARG A 172 -3.06 28.33 -26.24
C ARG A 172 -3.26 28.50 -24.75
N GLN A 173 -2.64 27.65 -23.94
CA GLN A 173 -2.67 27.78 -22.48
C GLN A 173 -2.03 29.08 -22.00
N LYS A 174 -0.88 29.47 -22.57
CA LYS A 174 -0.22 30.76 -22.30
C LYS A 174 -1.08 31.96 -22.69
N ALA A 175 -1.80 31.88 -23.80
CA ALA A 175 -2.70 32.94 -24.26
C ALA A 175 -4.00 33.03 -23.43
N SER A 176 -4.33 31.98 -22.68
CA SER A 176 -5.54 31.90 -21.84
C SER A 176 -5.26 32.29 -20.38
N SER A 177 -6.32 32.36 -19.56
CA SER A 177 -6.20 32.55 -18.11
C SER A 177 -5.59 31.34 -17.36
N ILE A 178 -5.35 30.21 -18.04
CA ILE A 178 -4.80 28.98 -17.44
C ILE A 178 -3.31 29.18 -17.11
N GLY A 179 -2.58 29.95 -17.93
CA GLY A 179 -1.14 30.17 -17.84
C GLY A 179 -0.32 29.01 -18.40
N ALA A 180 1.02 29.16 -18.40
CA ALA A 180 1.93 28.10 -18.85
C ALA A 180 1.85 26.86 -17.94
N ARG A 181 1.79 25.66 -18.54
CA ARG A 181 1.71 24.37 -17.85
C ARG A 181 2.73 23.37 -18.40
N GLU A 182 2.89 22.25 -17.70
CA GLU A 182 3.70 21.14 -18.20
C GLU A 182 2.88 20.34 -19.22
N VAL A 183 3.36 20.34 -20.47
CA VAL A 183 2.79 19.66 -21.61
C VAL A 183 3.81 18.67 -22.16
N PHE A 184 3.46 17.39 -22.16
CA PHE A 184 4.26 16.35 -22.82
C PHE A 184 3.71 16.13 -24.23
N PRO A 185 4.56 16.09 -25.28
CA PRO A 185 6.04 16.08 -25.25
C PRO A 185 6.74 17.44 -25.46
N ASP A 186 6.01 18.57 -25.41
CA ASP A 186 6.53 19.90 -25.76
C ASP A 186 7.58 20.43 -24.77
N ASN A 187 7.16 20.82 -23.57
CA ASN A 187 8.05 21.37 -22.53
C ASN A 187 8.26 20.40 -21.35
N SER A 188 7.67 19.21 -21.41
CA SER A 188 7.97 18.10 -20.50
C SER A 188 8.55 16.91 -21.28
N PRO A 189 9.73 16.39 -20.90
CA PRO A 189 10.37 15.28 -21.60
C PRO A 189 9.81 13.92 -21.18
N GLN A 190 8.93 13.85 -20.19
CA GLN A 190 8.49 12.57 -19.64
C GLN A 190 7.06 12.64 -19.08
N VAL A 191 6.39 11.49 -19.06
CA VAL A 191 5.06 11.39 -18.45
C VAL A 191 4.82 9.99 -17.89
N PHE A 192 4.18 9.89 -16.73
CA PHE A 192 3.68 8.60 -16.23
C PHE A 192 2.54 8.09 -17.12
N LEU A 193 2.37 6.78 -17.22
CA LEU A 193 1.19 6.20 -17.87
C LEU A 193 -0.08 6.63 -17.10
N PRO A 194 -1.24 6.71 -17.78
CA PRO A 194 -2.52 6.87 -17.09
C PRO A 194 -2.88 5.61 -16.31
N MET A 195 -3.95 5.68 -15.53
CA MET A 195 -4.44 4.63 -14.61
C MET A 195 -3.53 4.40 -13.40
N ARG A 196 -2.99 5.50 -12.86
CA ARG A 196 -2.22 5.46 -11.61
C ARG A 196 -3.12 5.09 -10.43
N LEU A 197 -2.71 4.10 -9.64
CA LEU A 197 -3.50 3.60 -8.51
C LEU A 197 -3.76 4.65 -7.42
N ASP A 198 -2.86 5.63 -7.31
CA ASP A 198 -2.96 6.74 -6.36
C ASP A 198 -3.80 7.91 -6.88
N LYS A 199 -4.36 7.82 -8.10
CA LYS A 199 -5.22 8.83 -8.72
C LYS A 199 -6.59 8.25 -9.08
N ILE A 200 -7.57 9.13 -9.28
CA ILE A 200 -8.90 8.82 -9.81
C ILE A 200 -8.87 9.06 -11.31
N THR A 201 -9.06 8.01 -12.12
CA THR A 201 -9.15 8.12 -13.58
C THR A 201 -10.61 8.29 -13.98
N ILE A 202 -10.90 9.33 -14.76
CA ILE A 202 -12.23 9.71 -15.20
C ILE A 202 -12.28 9.63 -16.72
N VAL A 203 -13.29 8.90 -17.21
CA VAL A 203 -13.62 8.70 -18.63
C VAL A 203 -15.05 9.17 -18.88
N ASP A 204 -15.56 8.96 -20.09
CA ASP A 204 -16.91 9.37 -20.52
C ASP A 204 -18.05 8.79 -19.66
N THR A 205 -17.86 7.58 -19.11
CA THR A 205 -18.84 6.93 -18.23
C THR A 205 -18.62 7.25 -16.74
N GLY A 206 -17.85 8.28 -16.41
CA GLY A 206 -17.49 8.66 -15.04
C GLY A 206 -16.17 8.04 -14.58
N ILE A 207 -16.10 7.54 -13.33
CA ILE A 207 -14.87 6.95 -12.80
C ILE A 207 -14.61 5.60 -13.48
N LEU A 208 -13.39 5.42 -14.00
CA LEU A 208 -12.98 4.19 -14.65
C LEU A 208 -13.06 3.00 -13.69
N GLU A 209 -13.68 1.91 -14.15
CA GLU A 209 -13.88 0.72 -13.35
C GLU A 209 -12.54 0.11 -12.87
N LYS A 210 -12.55 -0.43 -11.65
CA LYS A 210 -11.42 -1.17 -11.07
C LYS A 210 -11.67 -2.67 -11.12
N THR A 211 -10.61 -3.44 -11.34
CA THR A 211 -10.58 -4.89 -11.31
C THR A 211 -9.50 -5.38 -10.34
N LYS A 212 -9.66 -6.62 -9.86
CA LYS A 212 -8.65 -7.28 -9.02
C LYS A 212 -7.56 -7.86 -9.91
N ARG A 213 -6.32 -7.42 -9.70
CA ARG A 213 -5.12 -8.03 -10.31
C ARG A 213 -4.30 -8.71 -9.22
N TYR A 214 -3.47 -9.67 -9.59
CA TYR A 214 -2.48 -10.23 -8.66
C TYR A 214 -1.06 -9.90 -9.14
N ARG A 215 -0.18 -9.64 -8.18
CA ARG A 215 1.26 -9.54 -8.37
C ARG A 215 1.93 -10.70 -7.63
N LEU A 216 3.02 -11.22 -8.20
CA LEU A 216 3.86 -12.19 -7.52
C LEU A 216 4.96 -11.44 -6.79
N ASP A 217 4.82 -11.31 -5.47
CA ASP A 217 5.81 -10.69 -4.59
C ASP A 217 6.74 -11.74 -4.00
N ARG A 218 8.03 -11.43 -3.89
CA ARG A 218 8.96 -12.28 -3.15
C ARG A 218 8.73 -12.06 -1.65
N LEU A 219 8.56 -13.15 -0.90
CA LEU A 219 8.49 -13.08 0.55
C LEU A 219 9.85 -12.61 1.10
N PRO A 220 9.88 -11.61 2.01
CA PRO A 220 11.13 -11.07 2.56
C PRO A 220 12.05 -12.18 3.11
N GLY A 221 13.30 -12.20 2.64
CA GLY A 221 14.30 -13.18 3.07
C GLY A 221 14.16 -14.57 2.44
N THR A 222 13.28 -14.77 1.46
CA THR A 222 13.10 -16.07 0.79
C THR A 222 13.03 -15.93 -0.74
N ASN A 223 13.21 -17.05 -1.45
CA ASN A 223 12.95 -17.14 -2.88
C ASN A 223 11.49 -17.48 -3.21
N GLU A 224 10.64 -17.67 -2.20
CA GLU A 224 9.23 -18.00 -2.38
C GLU A 224 8.45 -16.79 -2.89
N LYS A 225 7.50 -17.03 -3.80
CA LYS A 225 6.62 -16.01 -4.35
C LYS A 225 5.23 -16.14 -3.75
N GLN A 226 4.70 -15.05 -3.19
CA GLN A 226 3.32 -14.94 -2.73
C GLN A 226 2.49 -14.16 -3.76
N ARG A 227 1.25 -14.61 -4.00
CA ARG A 227 0.27 -13.82 -4.78
C ARG A 227 -0.33 -12.74 -3.87
N THR A 228 -0.09 -11.48 -4.22
CA THR A 228 -0.73 -10.32 -3.59
C THR A 228 -1.79 -9.79 -4.54
N TYR A 229 -3.04 -9.72 -4.09
CA TYR A 229 -4.13 -9.14 -4.87
C TYR A 229 -4.20 -7.62 -4.60
N ILE A 230 -4.37 -6.86 -5.67
CA ILE A 230 -4.42 -5.40 -5.66
C ILE A 230 -5.59 -4.92 -6.51
N ASP A 231 -6.23 -3.83 -6.09
CA ASP A 231 -7.19 -3.12 -6.92
C ASP A 231 -6.43 -2.29 -7.96
N SER A 232 -6.77 -2.49 -9.22
CA SER A 232 -6.18 -1.78 -10.35
C SER A 232 -7.26 -1.38 -11.34
N TYR A 233 -7.01 -0.41 -12.21
CA TYR A 233 -7.99 -0.06 -13.23
C TYR A 233 -8.17 -1.19 -14.25
N SER A 234 -9.40 -1.36 -14.71
CA SER A 234 -9.73 -2.31 -15.78
C SER A 234 -9.28 -1.74 -17.12
N LEU A 235 -8.33 -2.43 -17.75
CA LEU A 235 -7.93 -2.15 -19.12
C LEU A 235 -9.01 -2.54 -20.12
N TRP A 236 -9.87 -3.50 -19.79
CA TRP A 236 -11.07 -3.74 -20.58
C TRP A 236 -11.98 -2.51 -20.62
N ALA A 237 -12.29 -1.93 -19.47
CA ALA A 237 -13.09 -0.71 -19.40
C ALA A 237 -12.39 0.47 -20.09
N PHE A 238 -11.07 0.62 -19.93
CA PHE A 238 -10.29 1.63 -20.63
C PHE A 238 -10.35 1.44 -22.15
N TYR A 239 -10.17 0.20 -22.61
CA TYR A 239 -10.23 -0.11 -24.03
C TYR A 239 -11.63 0.17 -24.59
N ALA A 240 -12.69 -0.19 -23.86
CA ALA A 240 -14.06 0.15 -24.25
C ALA A 240 -14.27 1.67 -24.39
N TRP A 241 -13.71 2.47 -23.48
CA TRP A 241 -13.70 3.94 -23.62
C TRP A 241 -12.94 4.40 -24.87
N LEU A 242 -11.72 3.88 -25.06
CA LEU A 242 -10.91 4.17 -26.26
C LEU A 242 -11.66 3.81 -27.55
N GLN A 243 -12.48 2.76 -27.51
CA GLN A 243 -13.31 2.35 -28.65
C GLN A 243 -14.46 3.32 -28.94
N ARG A 244 -15.08 3.89 -27.91
CA ARG A 244 -16.14 4.90 -28.06
C ARG A 244 -15.62 6.23 -28.58
N GLY A 245 -14.41 6.63 -28.14
CA GLY A 245 -13.77 7.85 -28.62
C GLY A 245 -14.34 9.14 -28.04
N GLU A 246 -14.96 9.05 -26.87
CA GLU A 246 -15.58 10.19 -26.17
C GLU A 246 -14.60 10.85 -25.18
N HIS A 247 -14.87 12.10 -24.81
CA HIS A 247 -14.11 12.80 -23.77
C HIS A 247 -14.57 12.38 -22.36
N CYS A 248 -13.76 12.66 -21.33
CA CYS A 248 -14.17 12.36 -19.95
C CYS A 248 -15.42 13.14 -19.53
N ASP A 249 -16.23 12.54 -18.67
CA ASP A 249 -17.42 13.19 -18.13
C ASP A 249 -17.03 14.40 -17.25
N VAL A 250 -17.37 15.60 -17.74
CA VAL A 250 -17.03 16.87 -17.08
C VAL A 250 -17.70 17.02 -15.73
N HIS A 251 -18.90 16.46 -15.56
CA HIS A 251 -19.62 16.53 -14.29
C HIS A 251 -18.91 15.72 -13.21
N THR A 252 -18.56 14.46 -13.52
CA THR A 252 -17.75 13.61 -12.63
C THR A 252 -16.40 14.26 -12.33
N LEU A 253 -15.75 14.86 -13.33
CA LEU A 253 -14.50 15.60 -13.14
C LEU A 253 -14.66 16.72 -12.10
N GLU A 254 -15.66 17.57 -12.25
CA GLU A 254 -15.92 18.67 -11.30
C GLU A 254 -16.21 18.16 -9.89
N VAL A 255 -17.03 17.12 -9.76
CA VAL A 255 -17.39 16.53 -8.46
C VAL A 255 -16.15 15.97 -7.75
N GLU A 256 -15.33 15.19 -8.45
CA GLU A 256 -14.12 14.59 -7.86
C GLU A 256 -13.02 15.63 -7.58
N LEU A 257 -12.91 16.68 -8.40
CA LEU A 257 -12.04 17.83 -8.14
C LEU A 257 -12.42 18.56 -6.85
N LYS A 258 -13.71 18.85 -6.65
CA LYS A 258 -14.22 19.51 -5.45
C LYS A 258 -13.91 18.67 -4.20
N LYS A 259 -14.17 17.36 -4.24
CA LYS A 259 -13.82 16.43 -3.16
C LYS A 259 -12.31 16.42 -2.88
N ALA A 260 -11.49 16.34 -3.92
CA ALA A 260 -10.04 16.28 -3.80
C ALA A 260 -9.43 17.59 -3.26
N CYS A 261 -9.96 18.74 -3.67
CA CYS A 261 -9.50 20.04 -3.16
C CYS A 261 -9.88 20.24 -1.70
N ALA A 262 -11.03 19.73 -1.24
CA ALA A 262 -11.42 19.77 0.18
C ALA A 262 -10.44 19.00 1.09
N ASN A 263 -9.74 17.99 0.56
CA ASN A 263 -8.75 17.21 1.31
C ASN A 263 -7.40 17.92 1.50
N THR A 264 -7.15 19.01 0.78
CA THR A 264 -5.98 19.87 0.98
C THR A 264 -6.48 21.32 1.06
N PRO A 265 -6.83 21.82 2.26
CA PRO A 265 -7.32 23.18 2.43
C PRO A 265 -6.36 24.22 1.85
N ASP A 266 -6.91 25.36 1.43
CA ASP A 266 -6.10 26.47 0.96
C ASP A 266 -5.17 26.94 2.07
N LYS A 267 -3.88 27.05 1.76
CA LYS A 267 -2.96 27.70 2.68
C LYS A 267 -3.37 29.16 2.72
N GLU A 268 -3.76 29.65 3.89
CA GLU A 268 -3.77 31.09 4.12
C GLU A 268 -2.38 31.57 3.72
N MET A 269 -2.32 32.43 2.70
CA MET A 269 -1.10 33.18 2.47
C MET A 269 -0.88 33.89 3.79
N LEU A 270 0.12 33.43 4.56
CA LEU A 270 0.71 34.20 5.64
C LEU A 270 1.17 35.48 4.95
N CYS A 271 0.26 36.46 4.94
CA CYS A 271 0.50 37.78 4.43
C CYS A 271 1.79 38.17 5.09
N GLN A 272 2.82 38.39 4.30
CA GLN A 272 4.15 38.74 4.76
C GLN A 272 4.04 40.08 5.49
N LYS A 273 3.59 40.05 6.75
CA LYS A 273 3.59 41.16 7.71
C LYS A 273 5.03 41.52 8.15
N ASN A 274 6.03 40.94 7.48
CA ASN A 274 7.43 41.37 7.54
C ASN A 274 7.81 42.23 6.34
N GLN A 275 6.89 43.04 5.80
CA GLN A 275 7.33 44.36 5.33
C GLN A 275 7.72 45.13 6.58
N LYS A 276 9.00 44.97 6.94
CA LYS A 276 9.73 45.91 7.78
C LYS A 276 9.35 47.29 7.26
N GLU A 277 8.61 48.06 8.05
CA GLU A 277 8.45 49.50 7.85
C GLU A 277 9.87 50.09 7.86
N THR A 278 10.55 50.07 6.72
CA THR A 278 11.47 51.14 6.39
C THR A 278 10.60 52.36 6.24
N LEU A 279 10.45 53.08 7.36
CA LEU A 279 10.06 54.48 7.36
C LEU A 279 10.80 55.18 6.21
N PRO A 280 10.11 55.93 5.34
CA PRO A 280 10.78 56.64 4.28
C PRO A 280 11.80 57.60 4.90
N ALA A 281 13.02 57.58 4.37
CA ALA A 281 14.13 58.46 4.74
C ALA A 281 13.86 59.97 4.48
N SER A 282 12.61 60.35 4.24
CA SER A 282 12.18 61.72 3.95
C SER A 282 11.65 62.49 5.16
N VAL A 283 11.72 61.94 6.39
CA VAL A 283 11.29 62.64 7.62
C VAL A 283 12.46 63.06 8.52
N GLU A 284 13.71 62.66 8.21
CA GLU A 284 14.91 63.10 8.96
C GLU A 284 15.68 64.27 8.32
N ALA A 285 15.23 64.79 7.16
CA ALA A 285 15.89 65.89 6.46
C ALA A 285 15.33 67.29 6.75
N GLU A 286 14.24 67.45 7.54
CA GLU A 286 13.60 68.76 7.77
C GLU A 286 14.00 69.44 9.10
N ARG A 287 15.04 68.97 9.80
CA ARG A 287 15.51 69.61 11.05
C ARG A 287 16.78 70.45 10.96
N ASN A 288 17.37 70.59 9.79
CA ASN A 288 18.50 71.50 9.58
C ASN A 288 18.39 72.13 8.20
N ILE A 289 17.83 73.35 8.15
CA ILE A 289 18.21 74.50 7.30
C ILE A 289 17.17 75.59 7.58
N LYS A 290 17.50 76.49 8.52
CA LYS A 290 16.90 77.82 8.66
C LYS A 290 18.03 78.85 8.54
N SER A 291 18.26 79.32 7.32
CA SER A 291 18.90 80.58 6.88
C SER A 291 19.44 80.27 5.46
N ALA A 292 19.22 81.04 4.40
CA ALA A 292 18.89 82.45 4.25
C ALA A 292 18.18 82.71 2.90
N ALA A 293 17.46 83.84 2.84
CA ALA A 293 17.22 84.78 1.73
C ALA A 293 17.02 84.29 0.26
N CYS A 294 15.77 84.47 -0.22
CA CYS A 294 15.30 85.25 -1.40
C CYS A 294 16.30 85.87 -2.42
N PRO A 295 15.85 86.31 -3.63
CA PRO A 295 14.91 85.71 -4.60
C PRO A 295 15.34 85.87 -6.09
N THR A 296 14.45 85.43 -6.99
CA THR A 296 13.95 86.10 -8.23
C THR A 296 14.20 85.49 -9.62
N LEU A 297 13.09 85.49 -10.38
CA LEU A 297 12.88 85.63 -11.83
C LEU A 297 12.68 84.40 -12.75
N ALA A 298 11.47 84.42 -13.31
CA ALA A 298 10.92 83.76 -14.50
C ALA A 298 11.78 83.84 -15.77
N ILE A 299 11.50 82.96 -16.74
CA ILE A 299 11.20 83.27 -18.15
C ILE A 299 10.74 82.00 -18.91
N GLU A 300 9.81 82.20 -19.84
CA GLU A 300 9.21 81.32 -20.86
C GLU A 300 10.29 80.77 -21.84
N GLU A 301 10.14 79.75 -22.70
CA GLU A 301 9.24 79.62 -23.86
C GLU A 301 9.41 78.21 -24.52
N LYS A 302 8.34 77.85 -25.26
CA LYS A 302 8.13 76.97 -26.43
C LYS A 302 9.33 76.38 -27.21
N THR A 303 9.13 75.16 -27.75
CA THR A 303 9.12 74.73 -29.19
C THR A 303 9.27 73.20 -29.27
N SER A 304 8.38 72.39 -29.89
CA SER A 304 8.00 72.19 -31.32
C SER A 304 9.03 71.42 -32.17
N CYS A 305 8.51 70.60 -33.11
CA CYS A 305 9.12 69.72 -34.14
C CYS A 305 9.23 68.25 -33.71
N GLN A 306 8.43 67.28 -34.17
CA GLN A 306 7.90 66.87 -35.49
C GLN A 306 8.96 66.33 -36.48
N SER A 307 8.78 65.03 -36.80
CA SER A 307 9.15 64.32 -38.06
C SER A 307 10.66 64.09 -38.29
N SER A 308 11.17 63.03 -38.92
CA SER A 308 10.61 62.18 -39.98
C SER A 308 11.44 60.89 -40.16
N MET A 309 10.84 59.98 -40.91
CA MET A 309 11.31 58.68 -41.41
C MET A 309 12.70 58.66 -42.05
N THR A 310 13.31 57.47 -42.07
CA THR A 310 14.03 56.96 -43.25
C THR A 310 13.94 55.44 -43.31
N GLN A 311 13.36 54.95 -44.42
CA GLN A 311 13.41 53.56 -44.87
C GLN A 311 14.78 53.32 -45.54
N ASN A 312 15.33 52.11 -45.42
CA ASN A 312 16.35 51.64 -46.35
C ASN A 312 16.14 50.15 -46.67
N THR A 313 16.15 49.89 -47.97
CA THR A 313 15.89 48.65 -48.70
C THR A 313 17.19 48.05 -49.25
N GLY A 314 17.24 46.72 -49.42
CA GLY A 314 18.23 45.97 -50.22
C GLY A 314 18.63 44.66 -49.51
N LYS A 315 18.35 43.42 -49.96
CA LYS A 315 18.69 42.70 -51.22
C LYS A 315 20.18 42.80 -51.57
N ASP A 316 20.96 41.76 -51.89
CA ASP A 316 20.78 40.33 -52.15
C ASP A 316 22.15 39.59 -51.99
N SER A 317 22.08 38.28 -51.71
CA SER A 317 22.90 37.17 -52.29
C SER A 317 24.42 36.95 -52.08
N GLN A 318 24.78 35.65 -52.12
CA GLN A 318 26.07 34.96 -52.34
C GLN A 318 26.99 34.77 -51.13
N SER A 319 27.04 33.58 -50.52
CA SER A 319 27.81 32.36 -50.90
C SER A 319 29.32 32.55 -50.79
N ASP A 320 29.94 31.96 -49.77
CA ASP A 320 31.12 31.10 -49.94
C ASP A 320 31.48 30.34 -48.66
N SER A 321 31.95 29.12 -48.88
CA SER A 321 32.51 28.13 -47.97
C SER A 321 33.77 28.59 -47.24
N PHE A 322 34.00 28.15 -45.99
CA PHE A 322 35.25 27.45 -45.57
C PHE A 322 35.27 27.01 -44.08
N ASN A 323 35.74 25.76 -43.89
CA ASN A 323 36.44 25.10 -42.76
C ASN A 323 36.12 25.36 -41.27
N GLU A 324 35.52 24.33 -40.69
CA GLU A 324 36.06 23.45 -39.63
C GLU A 324 37.35 23.93 -38.89
N SER A 325 37.19 24.26 -37.60
CA SER A 325 38.28 24.15 -36.62
C SER A 325 37.75 23.87 -35.21
N THR A 326 38.32 22.82 -34.64
CA THR A 326 38.11 22.17 -33.36
C THR A 326 38.46 23.08 -32.19
N LYS A 327 37.56 23.25 -31.21
CA LYS A 327 37.87 23.85 -29.90
C LYS A 327 37.79 22.81 -28.79
N GLN A 328 38.96 22.37 -28.33
CA GLN A 328 39.16 21.71 -27.04
C GLN A 328 38.97 22.72 -25.91
N THR A 329 38.14 22.38 -24.92
CA THR A 329 37.96 23.15 -23.68
C THR A 329 38.87 22.60 -22.58
N ASN A 330 39.74 23.46 -22.06
CA ASN A 330 40.66 23.18 -20.96
C ASN A 330 39.95 23.09 -19.61
N HIS A 331 40.35 22.08 -18.83
CA HIS A 331 40.05 21.89 -17.41
C HIS A 331 40.80 22.93 -16.56
N HIS A 332 40.09 23.68 -15.71
CA HIS A 332 40.72 24.47 -14.63
C HIS A 332 40.82 23.64 -13.35
N GLN A 333 42.05 23.43 -12.91
CA GLN A 333 42.44 22.76 -11.68
C GLN A 333 42.74 23.80 -10.60
N TRP A 334 42.18 23.56 -9.41
CA TRP A 334 42.18 24.44 -8.24
C TRP A 334 43.43 24.18 -7.40
N ASN A 335 44.27 25.18 -7.16
CA ASN A 335 45.41 25.08 -6.23
C ASN A 335 45.16 25.87 -4.96
N SER A 336 45.38 25.17 -3.84
CA SER A 336 45.34 25.66 -2.47
C SER A 336 46.72 26.18 -2.06
N THR A 337 46.78 27.29 -1.32
CA THR A 337 47.97 27.62 -0.52
C THR A 337 47.59 28.11 0.87
N SER A 338 48.22 27.44 1.83
CA SER A 338 48.24 27.68 3.27
C SER A 338 49.30 28.71 3.65
N THR A 339 49.03 29.56 4.64
CA THR A 339 50.08 30.18 5.45
C THR A 339 49.65 30.35 6.91
N THR A 340 50.45 29.76 7.77
CA THR A 340 50.49 29.82 9.23
C THR A 340 51.23 31.09 9.70
N LYS A 341 50.82 31.70 10.83
CA LYS A 341 51.74 32.10 11.92
C LYS A 341 51.03 32.58 13.21
N LYS A 342 51.51 31.99 14.32
CA LYS A 342 51.48 32.36 15.75
C LYS A 342 52.31 33.66 15.98
N THR A 343 52.33 34.45 17.06
CA THR A 343 51.74 34.55 18.43
C THR A 343 52.29 35.87 19.02
N SER A 344 51.56 36.59 19.87
CA SER A 344 52.09 37.16 21.13
C SER A 344 50.96 37.63 22.08
N CYS A 345 51.17 37.40 23.38
CA CYS A 345 50.30 37.72 24.49
C CYS A 345 50.41 39.18 24.94
N GLN A 346 49.36 39.70 25.57
CA GLN A 346 49.48 40.48 26.82
C GLN A 346 48.18 40.45 27.63
N PHE A 347 48.35 40.37 28.95
CA PHE A 347 47.38 40.25 30.04
C PHE A 347 46.66 41.57 30.35
N ALA A 348 45.37 41.53 30.72
CA ALA A 348 44.85 42.03 32.02
C ALA A 348 43.31 41.95 32.14
N CYS A 349 42.88 41.41 33.30
CA CYS A 349 41.57 41.39 33.98
C CYS A 349 40.37 42.19 33.44
N LEU A 350 39.20 41.53 33.38
CA LEU A 350 38.06 41.82 34.27
C LEU A 350 36.99 40.72 34.19
N ILE A 351 36.39 40.44 35.34
CA ILE A 351 35.44 39.37 35.61
C ILE A 351 34.10 39.69 34.93
N ASP A 352 33.70 38.87 33.96
CA ASP A 352 32.31 38.65 33.58
C ASP A 352 32.16 37.16 33.22
N GLY A 353 31.17 36.50 33.81
CA GLY A 353 30.98 35.05 33.79
C GLY A 353 30.53 34.48 32.43
N GLU A 354 31.37 34.57 31.40
CA GLU A 354 31.20 33.79 30.18
C GLU A 354 31.82 32.40 30.34
N SER A 355 30.97 31.37 30.50
CA SER A 355 31.41 29.98 30.35
C SER A 355 32.10 29.80 28.98
N PRO A 356 33.23 29.06 28.89
CA PRO A 356 34.04 28.97 27.68
C PRO A 356 33.20 28.49 26.49
N LYS A 357 33.18 29.29 25.42
CA LYS A 357 32.44 28.99 24.18
C LYS A 357 32.99 27.72 23.52
N ILE A 358 32.36 26.57 23.79
CA ILE A 358 32.67 25.28 23.18
C ILE A 358 32.55 25.39 21.66
N LYS A 359 33.65 25.12 20.95
CA LYS A 359 33.66 25.17 19.49
C LYS A 359 32.95 23.92 18.95
N ARG A 360 32.32 24.05 17.78
CA ARG A 360 31.55 22.97 17.11
C ARG A 360 32.30 21.64 16.98
N ASN A 361 33.63 21.65 16.95
CA ASN A 361 34.47 20.47 16.78
C ASN A 361 35.07 19.92 18.09
N ASP A 362 34.83 20.57 19.23
CA ASP A 362 35.35 20.14 20.53
C ASP A 362 34.58 18.90 21.02
N PRO A 363 35.16 18.06 21.90
CA PRO A 363 34.46 16.96 22.54
C PRO A 363 33.19 17.44 23.26
N CYS A 364 32.10 16.69 23.10
CA CYS A 364 30.81 17.06 23.67
C CYS A 364 30.81 16.85 25.19
N TYR A 365 30.41 17.88 25.94
CA TYR A 365 30.41 17.88 27.41
C TYR A 365 29.43 16.89 28.05
N CYS A 366 28.55 16.26 27.28
CA CYS A 366 27.71 15.14 27.77
C CYS A 366 28.49 13.83 28.01
N GLY A 367 29.81 13.81 27.79
CA GLY A 367 30.66 12.65 28.01
C GLY A 367 30.64 11.61 26.89
N SER A 368 29.95 11.86 25.78
CA SER A 368 29.80 10.88 24.68
C SER A 368 31.06 10.62 23.84
N GLY A 369 32.14 11.38 24.03
CA GLY A 369 33.37 11.31 23.23
C GLY A 369 33.24 11.83 21.79
N LYS A 370 32.05 12.25 21.34
CA LYS A 370 31.80 12.78 19.98
C LYS A 370 32.00 14.30 19.92
N LYS A 371 32.24 14.85 18.72
CA LYS A 371 32.28 16.31 18.50
C LYS A 371 30.93 16.96 18.83
N TYR A 372 30.90 18.11 19.48
CA TYR A 372 29.69 18.82 19.93
C TYR A 372 28.62 18.95 18.83
N LYS A 373 29.02 19.29 17.59
CA LYS A 373 28.11 19.41 16.44
C LYS A 373 27.39 18.11 16.04
N LYS A 374 28.00 16.95 16.34
CA LYS A 374 27.47 15.61 16.00
C LYS A 374 26.73 14.95 17.17
N CYS A 375 26.54 15.66 18.28
CA CYS A 375 25.88 15.14 19.47
C CYS A 375 24.77 16.11 19.93
N CYS A 376 25.09 17.02 20.84
CA CYS A 376 24.08 17.90 21.44
C CYS A 376 23.61 19.03 20.51
N LEU A 377 24.38 19.45 19.50
CA LEU A 377 23.95 20.51 18.58
C LEU A 377 22.89 20.07 17.55
N THR A 378 22.85 18.77 17.24
CA THR A 378 21.95 18.17 16.23
C THR A 378 20.73 17.49 16.86
N SER A 379 20.74 17.32 18.18
CA SER A 379 19.63 16.73 18.93
C SER A 379 18.73 17.85 19.45
N SER A 380 17.71 18.22 18.67
CA SER A 380 16.70 19.18 19.08
C SER A 380 15.87 18.60 20.25
N GLY A 381 16.23 18.99 21.48
CA GLY A 381 15.35 18.98 22.65
C GLY A 381 15.04 17.61 23.26
N ILE A 382 15.85 17.21 24.24
CA ILE A 382 15.50 16.64 25.57
C ILE A 382 16.82 16.07 26.12
N CYS A 383 17.42 16.76 27.10
CA CYS A 383 18.56 16.24 27.85
C CYS A 383 18.12 16.08 29.30
N SER A 384 17.88 14.84 29.71
CA SER A 384 17.56 14.48 31.09
C SER A 384 18.84 14.42 31.92
N THR A 385 18.83 15.10 33.05
CA THR A 385 19.82 15.10 34.12
C THR A 385 20.20 13.70 34.57
N VAL A 386 21.51 13.39 34.61
CA VAL A 386 22.04 12.24 35.36
C VAL A 386 23.18 12.72 36.25
N LYS A 387 23.02 12.41 37.54
CA LYS A 387 23.99 12.62 38.62
C LYS A 387 25.24 11.76 38.39
N THR A 388 26.38 12.36 38.69
CA THR A 388 27.70 11.75 38.88
C THR A 388 27.65 10.54 39.82
N VAL A 389 28.20 9.41 39.39
CA VAL A 389 28.68 8.32 40.26
C VAL A 389 30.12 8.01 39.86
N GLU A 390 30.99 7.94 40.86
CA GLU A 390 32.43 7.70 40.78
C GLU A 390 32.80 6.48 39.94
N MET A 391 33.81 6.63 39.10
CA MET A 391 34.50 5.53 38.44
C MET A 391 35.55 4.93 39.39
N LEU A 392 35.42 3.64 39.69
CA LEU A 392 36.51 2.81 40.21
C LEU A 392 37.19 2.04 39.05
N PRO A 393 38.49 1.73 39.17
CA PRO A 393 39.32 1.21 38.08
C PRO A 393 39.03 -0.27 37.74
N PRO A 394 39.44 -0.73 36.54
CA PRO A 394 39.10 -2.06 36.05
C PRO A 394 39.91 -3.14 36.78
N LYS A 395 39.22 -4.20 37.23
CA LYS A 395 39.87 -5.46 37.58
C LYS A 395 40.07 -6.28 36.30
N GLU A 396 41.33 -6.53 35.99
CA GLU A 396 41.78 -7.50 35.00
C GLU A 396 41.45 -8.93 35.45
N GLY A 397 41.18 -9.81 34.48
CA GLY A 397 41.27 -11.26 34.64
C GLY A 397 39.93 -11.99 34.84
N ALA A 398 39.27 -12.36 33.74
CA ALA A 398 38.45 -13.56 33.70
C ALA A 398 38.44 -14.16 32.29
N ASP A 399 38.85 -15.42 32.26
CA ASP A 399 39.15 -16.32 31.15
C ASP A 399 37.97 -16.48 30.16
N ILE A 400 38.22 -16.15 28.89
CA ILE A 400 37.31 -16.40 27.77
C ILE A 400 37.76 -17.72 27.12
N SER A 401 37.45 -18.84 27.77
CA SER A 401 37.50 -20.13 27.10
C SER A 401 36.45 -21.09 27.68
N LYS A 402 35.56 -21.56 26.79
CA LYS A 402 34.44 -22.52 26.97
C LYS A 402 33.06 -21.92 27.28
N ALA A 403 32.33 -21.57 26.23
CA ALA A 403 30.87 -21.70 26.20
C ALA A 403 30.50 -22.71 25.11
N PRO A 404 29.79 -23.81 25.43
CA PRO A 404 29.27 -24.72 24.42
C PRO A 404 28.01 -24.14 23.78
N ASP A 405 27.73 -24.63 22.58
CA ASP A 405 26.70 -24.15 21.65
C ASP A 405 25.29 -24.01 22.26
N GLY A 406 24.62 -22.90 21.91
CA GLY A 406 23.16 -22.92 21.70
C GLY A 406 22.21 -22.69 22.88
N GLU A 407 22.65 -22.22 24.04
CA GLU A 407 21.73 -21.83 25.13
C GLU A 407 21.29 -20.36 25.03
N VAL A 408 20.09 -20.12 24.51
CA VAL A 408 19.38 -18.87 24.80
C VAL A 408 18.88 -18.97 26.24
N SER A 409 19.53 -18.23 27.15
CA SER A 409 19.22 -18.14 28.58
C SER A 409 17.72 -18.15 28.88
N SER A 410 17.27 -19.21 29.53
CA SER A 410 15.92 -19.43 30.05
C SER A 410 15.57 -18.51 31.24
N LYS A 411 16.47 -17.60 31.66
CA LYS A 411 16.29 -16.74 32.85
C LYS A 411 15.34 -15.55 32.68
N ALA A 412 14.73 -15.30 31.52
CA ALA A 412 14.05 -14.02 31.27
C ALA A 412 12.50 -14.01 31.29
N LEU A 413 11.79 -15.13 31.47
CA LEU A 413 10.36 -15.19 31.06
C LEU A 413 9.34 -15.82 32.02
N CYS A 414 9.66 -16.01 33.31
CA CYS A 414 8.64 -16.37 34.31
C CYS A 414 8.56 -15.31 35.40
N LYS A 415 8.01 -14.14 35.05
CA LYS A 415 7.56 -13.18 36.07
C LYS A 415 6.14 -13.54 36.52
N THR A 416 5.91 -13.53 37.83
CA THR A 416 4.57 -13.58 38.44
C THR A 416 3.75 -12.35 38.05
N LEU A 417 2.42 -12.39 38.21
CA LEU A 417 1.58 -11.22 37.91
C LEU A 417 1.96 -10.02 38.79
N GLU A 418 2.31 -10.25 40.05
CA GLU A 418 2.82 -9.25 40.98
C GLU A 418 4.12 -8.60 40.48
N GLU A 419 5.07 -9.41 39.98
CA GLU A 419 6.31 -8.90 39.38
C GLU A 419 6.07 -8.15 38.06
N ILE A 420 5.02 -8.47 37.32
CA ILE A 420 4.62 -7.71 36.13
C ILE A 420 4.03 -6.36 36.55
N ARG A 421 3.16 -6.34 37.56
CA ARG A 421 2.54 -5.11 38.09
C ARG A 421 3.58 -4.12 38.61
N SER A 422 4.66 -4.61 39.22
CA SER A 422 5.73 -3.77 39.80
C SER A 422 6.67 -3.14 38.76
N ILE A 423 6.58 -3.49 37.47
CA ILE A 423 7.40 -2.88 36.42
C ILE A 423 7.01 -1.39 36.26
N PRO A 424 7.92 -0.42 36.43
CA PRO A 424 7.56 0.99 36.33
C PRO A 424 7.28 1.41 34.88
N ASP A 425 8.02 0.87 33.91
CA ASP A 425 7.83 1.18 32.50
C ASP A 425 6.58 0.49 31.92
N ALA A 426 5.64 1.30 31.41
CA ALA A 426 4.38 0.78 30.90
C ALA A 426 4.56 -0.10 29.66
N PHE A 427 5.57 0.13 28.82
CA PHE A 427 5.80 -0.68 27.63
C PHE A 427 6.32 -2.08 28.00
N GLN A 428 7.35 -2.15 28.86
CA GLN A 428 7.88 -3.40 29.41
C GLN A 428 6.81 -4.17 30.18
N LYS A 429 6.01 -3.48 31.00
CA LYS A 429 4.90 -4.09 31.76
C LYS A 429 3.93 -4.83 30.83
N ASN A 430 3.43 -4.14 29.80
CA ASN A 430 2.49 -4.73 28.85
C ASN A 430 3.13 -5.82 27.98
N THR A 431 4.42 -5.71 27.68
CA THR A 431 5.16 -6.73 26.92
C THR A 431 5.26 -8.02 27.74
N GLN A 432 5.62 -7.91 29.02
CA GLN A 432 5.69 -9.06 29.94
C GLN A 432 4.30 -9.67 30.19
N LEU A 433 3.27 -8.84 30.34
CA LEU A 433 1.87 -9.29 30.39
C LEU A 433 1.50 -10.10 29.14
N ALA A 434 1.85 -9.61 27.95
CA ALA A 434 1.52 -10.29 26.70
C ALA A 434 2.18 -11.66 26.62
N PHE A 435 3.47 -11.78 26.98
CA PHE A 435 4.14 -13.08 27.03
C PHE A 435 3.54 -14.00 28.09
N TYR A 436 3.24 -13.49 29.28
CA TYR A 436 2.58 -14.26 30.34
C TYR A 436 1.23 -14.81 29.86
N CYS A 437 0.38 -13.96 29.29
CA CYS A 437 -0.95 -14.36 28.83
C CYS A 437 -0.87 -15.30 27.61
N ASN A 438 0.06 -15.06 26.68
CA ASN A 438 0.25 -15.93 25.52
C ASN A 438 0.76 -17.32 25.93
N ASN A 439 1.64 -17.40 26.93
CA ASN A 439 2.13 -18.67 27.47
C ASN A 439 0.99 -19.45 28.15
N GLN A 440 0.15 -18.77 28.93
CA GLN A 440 -1.05 -19.37 29.53
C GLN A 440 -2.05 -19.84 28.48
N ALA A 441 -2.29 -19.04 27.44
CA ALA A 441 -3.21 -19.37 26.35
C ALA A 441 -2.62 -20.35 25.32
N ARG A 442 -1.31 -20.63 25.38
CA ARG A 442 -0.53 -21.36 24.35
C ARG A 442 -0.75 -20.86 22.92
N ARG A 443 -1.10 -19.59 22.77
CA ARG A 443 -1.25 -18.90 21.48
C ARG A 443 -1.01 -17.40 21.67
N PRO A 444 -0.70 -16.67 20.59
CA PRO A 444 -0.78 -15.22 20.62
C PRO A 444 -2.24 -14.79 20.86
N LEU A 445 -2.44 -13.97 21.89
CA LEU A 445 -3.68 -13.25 22.11
C LEU A 445 -3.73 -12.01 21.22
N ASN A 446 -4.91 -11.67 20.72
CA ASN A 446 -5.13 -10.43 19.99
C ASN A 446 -5.15 -9.22 20.97
N ALA A 447 -5.24 -8.00 20.42
CA ALA A 447 -5.18 -6.79 21.22
C ALA A 447 -6.36 -6.65 22.20
N GLU A 448 -7.55 -7.09 21.83
CA GLU A 448 -8.75 -7.02 22.67
C GLU A 448 -8.69 -8.03 23.81
N GLU A 449 -8.24 -9.26 23.52
CA GLU A 449 -8.02 -10.30 24.53
C GLU A 449 -6.96 -9.88 25.56
N LEU A 450 -5.86 -9.28 25.09
CA LEU A 450 -4.82 -8.74 25.98
C LEU A 450 -5.33 -7.55 26.80
N LEU A 451 -6.19 -6.71 26.22
CA LEU A 451 -6.81 -5.59 26.94
C LEU A 451 -7.75 -6.11 28.05
N ALA A 452 -8.56 -7.13 27.74
CA ALA A 452 -9.43 -7.79 28.72
C ALA A 452 -8.61 -8.41 29.86
N LYS A 453 -7.51 -9.11 29.54
CA LYS A 453 -6.58 -9.66 30.54
C LYS A 453 -5.87 -8.59 31.36
N ALA A 454 -5.48 -7.47 30.74
CA ALA A 454 -4.89 -6.34 31.45
C ALA A 454 -5.85 -5.72 32.48
N LYS A 455 -7.15 -5.68 32.14
CA LYS A 455 -8.23 -5.24 33.04
C LYS A 455 -8.47 -6.24 34.17
N GLU A 456 -8.64 -7.51 33.82
CA GLU A 456 -8.84 -8.63 34.75
C GLU A 456 -7.71 -8.71 35.79
N TYR A 457 -6.47 -8.60 35.35
CA TYR A 457 -5.30 -8.69 36.22
C TYR A 457 -4.89 -7.37 36.88
N LYS A 458 -5.68 -6.29 36.72
CA LYS A 458 -5.42 -4.96 37.33
C LYS A 458 -3.98 -4.49 37.09
N ILE A 459 -3.54 -4.51 35.83
CA ILE A 459 -2.15 -4.20 35.44
C ILE A 459 -1.82 -2.70 35.56
N TYR A 460 -2.84 -1.85 35.53
CA TYR A 460 -2.73 -0.41 35.66
C TYR A 460 -3.30 0.06 36.99
N ASN A 461 -2.66 1.08 37.57
CA ASN A 461 -3.17 1.80 38.73
C ASN A 461 -4.15 2.89 38.27
N GLY A 462 -5.10 3.27 39.15
CA GLY A 462 -6.12 4.30 38.87
C GLY A 462 -7.35 3.77 38.14
N ASN A 463 -8.24 4.69 37.75
CA ASN A 463 -9.45 4.32 37.01
C ASN A 463 -9.08 3.71 35.65
N TRP A 464 -9.88 2.75 35.20
CA TRP A 464 -9.59 2.02 33.97
C TRP A 464 -9.74 2.90 32.73
N GLU A 465 -10.67 3.85 32.81
CA GLU A 465 -11.08 4.79 31.79
C GLU A 465 -9.97 5.82 31.47
N ASP A 466 -9.15 6.16 32.47
CA ASP A 466 -8.10 7.17 32.35
C ASP A 466 -6.99 6.72 31.40
N GLY A 467 -6.92 7.36 30.23
CA GLY A 467 -5.93 7.03 29.20
C GLY A 467 -6.20 5.72 28.46
N LEU A 468 -7.45 5.23 28.43
CA LEU A 468 -7.84 4.01 27.72
C LEU A 468 -7.36 3.98 26.26
N SER A 469 -7.50 5.09 25.53
CA SER A 469 -7.02 5.22 24.14
C SER A 469 -5.51 4.93 24.01
N ASN A 470 -4.69 5.45 24.93
CA ASN A 470 -3.25 5.20 24.97
C ASN A 470 -2.93 3.74 25.30
N ARG A 471 -3.69 3.11 26.20
CA ARG A 471 -3.55 1.68 26.55
C ARG A 471 -3.87 0.79 25.35
N ILE A 472 -4.97 1.08 24.64
CA ILE A 472 -5.38 0.37 23.42
C ILE A 472 -4.28 0.45 22.36
N ASN A 473 -3.79 1.65 22.05
CA ASN A 473 -2.75 1.84 21.02
C ASN A 473 -1.45 1.10 21.38
N ARG A 474 -1.05 1.13 22.67
CA ARG A 474 0.15 0.42 23.15
C ARG A 474 -0.02 -1.09 23.06
N ILE A 475 -1.14 -1.63 23.53
CA ILE A 475 -1.43 -3.08 23.48
C ILE A 475 -1.57 -3.56 22.03
N LYS A 476 -2.15 -2.76 21.12
CA LYS A 476 -2.19 -3.08 19.68
C LYS A 476 -0.78 -3.29 19.08
N GLY A 477 0.17 -2.43 19.44
CA GLY A 477 1.57 -2.59 19.02
C GLY A 477 2.24 -3.83 19.62
N ILE A 478 2.05 -4.04 20.92
CA ILE A 478 2.65 -5.16 21.66
C ILE A 478 2.06 -6.51 21.23
N ALA A 479 0.75 -6.60 20.98
CA ALA A 479 0.11 -7.82 20.50
C ALA A 479 0.75 -8.31 19.19
N LYS A 480 1.00 -7.40 18.25
CA LYS A 480 1.70 -7.71 16.99
C LYS A 480 3.13 -8.21 17.23
N PHE A 481 3.86 -7.55 18.13
CA PHE A 481 5.23 -7.94 18.49
C PHE A 481 5.27 -9.32 19.18
N ALA A 482 4.40 -9.54 20.16
CA ALA A 482 4.30 -10.79 20.90
C ALA A 482 3.88 -11.94 19.96
N ALA A 483 2.95 -11.71 19.03
CA ALA A 483 2.56 -12.70 18.03
C ALA A 483 3.72 -13.11 17.10
N LYS A 484 4.60 -12.16 16.74
CA LYS A 484 5.77 -12.42 15.88
C LYS A 484 6.87 -13.22 16.61
N THR A 485 6.98 -13.03 17.92
CA THR A 485 8.05 -13.62 18.75
C THR A 485 7.62 -14.86 19.52
N PHE A 486 6.31 -15.15 19.58
CA PHE A 486 5.77 -16.29 20.29
C PHE A 486 6.20 -17.62 19.64
N ASP A 487 6.86 -18.46 20.44
CA ASP A 487 7.21 -19.84 20.06
C ASP A 487 6.37 -20.82 20.89
N PRO A 488 5.37 -21.49 20.30
CA PRO A 488 4.55 -22.48 20.99
C PRO A 488 5.38 -23.62 21.61
N LYS A 489 6.56 -23.94 21.05
CA LYS A 489 7.42 -25.01 21.56
C LYS A 489 8.08 -24.67 22.90
N LYS A 490 8.21 -23.37 23.21
CA LYS A 490 8.79 -22.87 24.47
C LYS A 490 7.76 -22.72 25.58
N CYS A 491 6.48 -22.82 25.26
CA CYS A 491 5.42 -22.89 26.25
C CYS A 491 5.47 -24.28 26.87
N GLY A 492 6.17 -24.41 28.00
CA GLY A 492 6.54 -25.70 28.63
C GLY A 492 5.50 -26.80 28.42
N SER A 493 5.99 -27.98 28.03
CA SER A 493 5.22 -29.20 27.78
C SER A 493 4.59 -29.74 29.07
N SER A 494 3.73 -28.96 29.71
CA SER A 494 2.91 -29.48 30.78
C SER A 494 1.87 -30.40 30.17
N THR A 495 2.06 -31.67 30.48
CA THR A 495 1.26 -32.89 30.38
C THR A 495 -0.25 -32.75 30.66
N ARG A 496 -0.79 -31.55 30.91
CA ARG A 496 -2.17 -31.32 31.34
C ARG A 496 -3.23 -31.38 30.24
N GLN A 497 -2.87 -31.18 28.97
CA GLN A 497 -3.88 -31.22 27.88
C GLN A 497 -4.16 -32.63 27.36
N ARG A 498 -3.22 -33.57 27.49
CA ARG A 498 -3.39 -34.91 26.95
C ARG A 498 -4.48 -35.75 27.66
N PRO A 499 -4.62 -35.73 28.99
CA PRO A 499 -5.75 -36.38 29.67
C PRO A 499 -7.11 -35.85 29.21
N LEU A 500 -7.22 -34.54 28.96
CA LEU A 500 -8.45 -33.92 28.45
C LEU A 500 -8.74 -34.36 27.01
N LEU A 501 -7.72 -34.39 26.13
CA LEU A 501 -7.87 -34.94 24.79
C LEU A 501 -8.31 -36.41 24.81
N ASN A 502 -7.70 -37.23 25.67
CA ASN A 502 -8.06 -38.64 25.83
C ASN A 502 -9.52 -38.80 26.29
N LYS A 503 -9.97 -37.97 27.24
CA LYS A 503 -11.37 -37.93 27.67
C LYS A 503 -12.30 -37.62 26.49
N LYS A 504 -11.99 -36.59 25.68
CA LYS A 504 -12.77 -36.27 24.48
C LYS A 504 -12.80 -37.40 23.46
N MET A 505 -11.65 -38.03 23.18
CA MET A 505 -11.62 -39.19 22.28
C MET A 505 -12.48 -40.34 22.79
N GLN A 506 -12.50 -40.58 24.11
CA GLN A 506 -13.34 -41.60 24.72
C GLN A 506 -14.83 -41.27 24.63
N GLU A 507 -15.23 -40.01 24.84
CA GLU A 507 -16.60 -39.54 24.63
C GLU A 507 -17.08 -39.83 23.19
N TRP A 508 -16.25 -39.54 22.18
CA TRP A 508 -16.56 -39.83 20.78
C TRP A 508 -16.55 -41.33 20.46
N ARG A 509 -15.71 -42.13 21.12
CA ARG A 509 -15.72 -43.60 20.96
C ARG A 509 -17.04 -44.25 21.40
N GLY A 510 -17.73 -43.68 22.39
CA GLY A 510 -19.07 -44.10 22.78
C GLY A 510 -20.08 -44.03 21.61
N ARG A 511 -19.81 -43.18 20.61
CA ARG A 511 -20.63 -42.98 19.40
C ARG A 511 -20.23 -43.87 18.23
N SER A 512 -19.32 -44.82 18.44
CA SER A 512 -18.83 -45.70 17.37
C SER A 512 -19.92 -46.57 16.73
N HIS A 513 -21.05 -46.80 17.42
CA HIS A 513 -22.19 -47.54 16.88
C HIS A 513 -22.90 -46.82 15.72
N LEU A 514 -22.70 -45.50 15.57
CA LEU A 514 -23.28 -44.69 14.49
C LEU A 514 -22.46 -44.74 13.18
N LEU A 515 -21.27 -45.36 13.19
CA LEU A 515 -20.42 -45.49 12.02
C LEU A 515 -20.16 -46.97 11.70
N SER A 516 -20.13 -47.31 10.41
CA SER A 516 -19.67 -48.61 9.95
C SER A 516 -18.21 -48.85 10.37
N LYS A 517 -17.82 -50.13 10.52
CA LYS A 517 -16.44 -50.50 10.89
C LYS A 517 -15.41 -49.99 9.87
N THR A 518 -15.76 -50.05 8.59
CA THR A 518 -14.96 -49.54 7.47
C THR A 518 -15.78 -48.52 6.70
N LEU A 519 -15.15 -47.37 6.43
CA LEU A 519 -15.79 -46.22 5.81
C LEU A 519 -15.12 -45.93 4.46
N SER A 520 -15.90 -45.35 3.56
CA SER A 520 -15.42 -44.77 2.31
C SER A 520 -16.06 -43.40 2.12
N THR A 521 -15.35 -42.46 1.50
CA THR A 521 -15.89 -41.15 1.15
C THR A 521 -15.18 -40.58 -0.08
N ARG A 522 -15.76 -39.53 -0.66
CA ARG A 522 -15.22 -38.84 -1.82
C ARG A 522 -14.66 -37.48 -1.39
N ILE A 523 -13.36 -37.27 -1.59
CA ILE A 523 -12.67 -36.01 -1.29
C ILE A 523 -12.39 -35.21 -2.55
N ASN A 524 -12.05 -33.92 -2.40
CA ASN A 524 -11.74 -32.99 -3.49
C ASN A 524 -12.87 -32.86 -4.52
N VAL A 525 -14.12 -32.96 -4.07
CA VAL A 525 -15.30 -32.64 -4.89
C VAL A 525 -15.45 -31.12 -4.91
N GLU A 526 -15.26 -30.51 -6.07
CA GLU A 526 -15.56 -29.10 -6.29
C GLU A 526 -17.02 -29.01 -6.72
N THR A 527 -17.74 -28.03 -6.16
CA THR A 527 -19.14 -27.78 -6.47
C THR A 527 -19.24 -26.38 -7.08
N TRP A 528 -19.91 -26.25 -8.22
CA TRP A 528 -20.22 -24.95 -8.82
C TRP A 528 -21.63 -24.93 -9.36
N VAL A 529 -22.21 -23.74 -9.48
CA VAL A 529 -23.50 -23.55 -10.13
C VAL A 529 -23.22 -23.09 -11.56
N ASP A 530 -23.82 -23.73 -12.55
CA ASP A 530 -23.70 -23.32 -13.95
C ASP A 530 -24.67 -22.17 -14.31
N GLU A 531 -24.62 -21.67 -15.55
CA GLU A 531 -25.50 -20.60 -16.04
C GLU A 531 -26.99 -20.88 -15.87
N TYR A 532 -27.38 -22.14 -15.74
CA TYR A 532 -28.78 -22.57 -15.63
C TYR A 532 -29.22 -22.76 -14.18
N GLY A 533 -28.37 -22.42 -13.20
CA GLY A 533 -28.66 -22.64 -11.79
C GLY A 533 -28.49 -24.10 -11.35
N GLN A 534 -27.95 -24.98 -12.20
CA GLN A 534 -27.74 -26.38 -11.84
C GLN A 534 -26.41 -26.54 -11.08
N VAL A 535 -26.45 -27.35 -10.02
CA VAL A 535 -25.27 -27.64 -9.22
C VAL A 535 -24.48 -28.76 -9.89
N GLN A 536 -23.28 -28.42 -10.36
CA GLN A 536 -22.32 -29.33 -10.97
C GLN A 536 -21.24 -29.73 -9.95
N TYR A 537 -20.71 -30.93 -10.11
CA TYR A 537 -19.69 -31.50 -9.21
C TYR A 537 -18.52 -32.08 -10.00
N THR A 538 -17.28 -31.91 -9.52
CA THR A 538 -16.17 -32.71 -10.05
C THR A 538 -16.28 -34.16 -9.58
N LYS A 539 -15.68 -35.08 -10.33
CA LYS A 539 -15.64 -36.50 -9.94
C LYS A 539 -14.94 -36.75 -8.59
N GLY A 540 -14.13 -35.83 -8.07
CA GLY A 540 -13.37 -36.04 -6.83
C GLY A 540 -12.55 -37.33 -6.83
N ARG A 541 -12.07 -37.74 -5.66
CA ARG A 541 -11.33 -38.99 -5.45
C ARG A 541 -11.99 -39.82 -4.35
N ILE A 542 -12.23 -41.10 -4.61
CA ILE A 542 -12.75 -42.03 -3.61
C ILE A 542 -11.60 -42.52 -2.74
N VAL A 543 -11.78 -42.43 -1.41
CA VAL A 543 -10.86 -42.97 -0.41
C VAL A 543 -11.57 -44.08 0.33
N ASN A 544 -11.05 -45.30 0.21
CA ASN A 544 -11.56 -46.50 0.87
C ASN A 544 -10.72 -46.85 2.10
N GLY A 545 -11.22 -47.74 2.95
CA GLY A 545 -10.46 -48.27 4.09
C GLY A 545 -10.24 -47.26 5.22
N ILE A 546 -11.14 -46.28 5.35
CA ILE A 546 -11.06 -45.31 6.44
C ILE A 546 -11.48 -46.03 7.73
N GLN A 547 -10.57 -46.05 8.71
CA GLN A 547 -10.81 -46.72 9.98
C GLN A 547 -11.73 -45.86 10.83
N ARG A 548 -12.80 -46.47 11.35
CA ARG A 548 -13.77 -45.80 12.23
C ARG A 548 -13.10 -45.11 13.43
N ASP A 549 -12.14 -45.77 14.07
CA ASP A 549 -11.45 -45.19 15.24
C ASP A 549 -10.69 -43.90 14.88
N HIS A 550 -10.14 -43.79 13.66
CA HIS A 550 -9.45 -42.57 13.22
C HIS A 550 -10.42 -41.39 13.04
N VAL A 551 -11.64 -41.65 12.55
CA VAL A 551 -12.69 -40.63 12.42
C VAL A 551 -13.13 -40.12 13.79
N LEU A 552 -13.31 -41.02 14.76
CA LEU A 552 -13.70 -40.67 16.12
C LEU A 552 -12.59 -39.95 16.89
N ARG A 553 -11.33 -40.34 16.70
CA ARG A 553 -10.18 -39.62 17.24
C ARG A 553 -10.06 -38.22 16.65
N LEU A 554 -10.29 -38.06 15.35
CA LEU A 554 -10.33 -36.74 14.74
C LEU A 554 -11.45 -35.88 15.34
N ALA A 555 -12.65 -36.43 15.56
CA ALA A 555 -13.72 -35.71 16.23
C ALA A 555 -13.34 -35.29 17.67
N GLY A 556 -12.66 -36.17 18.41
CA GLY A 556 -12.08 -35.87 19.72
C GLY A 556 -11.04 -34.75 19.68
N ILE A 557 -10.12 -34.77 18.70
CA ILE A 557 -9.15 -33.69 18.47
C ILE A 557 -9.87 -32.37 18.17
N ILE A 558 -10.83 -32.37 17.26
CA ILE A 558 -11.56 -31.15 16.87
C ILE A 558 -12.32 -30.58 18.08
N SER A 559 -12.99 -31.43 18.86
CA SER A 559 -13.70 -31.02 20.08
C SER A 559 -12.74 -30.42 21.12
N HIS A 560 -11.59 -31.06 21.36
CA HIS A 560 -10.58 -30.56 22.30
C HIS A 560 -9.95 -29.24 21.83
N VAL A 561 -9.58 -29.14 20.55
CA VAL A 561 -9.02 -27.92 19.95
C VAL A 561 -10.05 -26.79 20.02
N SER A 562 -11.31 -27.07 19.69
CA SER A 562 -12.39 -26.08 19.76
C SER A 562 -12.55 -25.53 21.18
N GLU A 563 -12.55 -26.38 22.21
CA GLU A 563 -12.68 -25.90 23.60
C GLU A 563 -11.46 -25.06 24.04
N THR A 564 -10.25 -25.53 23.72
CA THR A 564 -9.01 -24.86 24.13
C THR A 564 -8.74 -23.55 23.40
N HIS A 565 -9.29 -23.39 22.20
CA HIS A 565 -9.14 -22.18 21.39
C HIS A 565 -10.39 -21.30 21.41
N GLY A 566 -11.26 -21.44 22.42
CA GLY A 566 -12.44 -20.60 22.57
C GLY A 566 -13.32 -20.63 21.33
N GLY A 567 -13.46 -21.81 20.72
CA GLY A 567 -14.22 -22.04 19.50
C GLY A 567 -13.46 -22.31 18.24
N ASP A 568 -12.26 -21.74 18.14
CA ASP A 568 -11.50 -21.81 16.92
C ASP A 568 -10.95 -23.22 16.69
N ILE A 569 -10.87 -23.62 15.43
CA ILE A 569 -10.35 -24.93 15.03
C ILE A 569 -9.12 -24.71 14.12
N PRO A 570 -8.00 -24.18 14.65
CA PRO A 570 -6.81 -23.94 13.87
C PRO A 570 -6.23 -25.27 13.35
N ARG A 571 -6.09 -25.37 12.02
CA ARG A 571 -5.54 -26.56 11.33
C ARG A 571 -4.16 -26.97 11.89
N LYS A 572 -3.34 -26.01 12.31
CA LYS A 572 -2.02 -26.27 12.91
C LYS A 572 -2.14 -27.04 14.22
N SER A 573 -3.11 -26.70 15.08
CA SER A 573 -3.34 -27.41 16.34
C SER A 573 -3.88 -28.83 16.10
N ILE A 574 -4.83 -29.00 15.17
CA ILE A 574 -5.28 -30.35 14.77
C ILE A 574 -4.11 -31.19 14.28
N LYS A 575 -3.27 -30.63 13.39
CA LYS A 575 -2.11 -31.34 12.84
C LYS A 575 -1.10 -31.69 13.94
N GLY A 576 -0.89 -30.82 14.92
CA GLY A 576 -0.05 -31.07 16.08
C GLY A 576 -0.50 -32.31 16.86
N TRP A 577 -1.77 -32.33 17.29
CA TRP A 577 -2.34 -33.47 18.02
C TRP A 577 -2.39 -34.75 17.19
N TRP A 578 -2.72 -34.64 15.90
CA TRP A 578 -2.70 -35.78 15.00
C TRP A 578 -1.30 -36.40 14.89
N ASN A 579 -0.26 -35.58 14.74
CA ASN A 579 1.12 -36.05 14.67
C ASN A 579 1.56 -36.72 15.97
N GLU A 580 1.15 -36.18 17.13
CA GLU A 580 1.42 -36.82 18.42
C GLU A 580 0.78 -38.21 18.49
N LEU A 581 -0.50 -38.32 18.13
CA LEU A 581 -1.20 -39.61 18.05
C LEU A 581 -0.57 -40.56 17.02
N ALA A 582 -0.02 -40.03 15.93
CA ALA A 582 0.66 -40.82 14.91
C ALA A 582 2.00 -41.37 15.41
N ASN A 583 2.75 -40.59 16.18
CA ASN A 583 3.99 -41.04 16.82
C ASN A 583 3.73 -42.17 17.83
N GLU A 584 2.52 -42.24 18.39
CA GLU A 584 2.06 -43.33 19.26
C GLU A 584 1.48 -44.52 18.49
N ASN A 585 1.58 -44.55 17.15
CA ASN A 585 0.96 -45.53 16.26
C ASN A 585 -0.58 -45.65 16.40
N SER A 586 -1.22 -44.61 16.92
CA SER A 586 -2.68 -44.59 17.16
C SER A 586 -3.47 -43.89 16.06
N MET A 587 -2.76 -43.24 15.14
CA MET A 587 -3.23 -42.59 13.91
C MET A 587 -2.17 -42.78 12.82
N PRO A 588 -2.50 -42.72 11.52
CA PRO A 588 -1.50 -42.73 10.46
C PRO A 588 -0.75 -41.39 10.42
N GLU A 589 0.49 -41.37 9.94
CA GLU A 589 1.23 -40.12 9.76
C GLU A 589 0.50 -39.11 8.88
N TRP A 590 0.64 -37.82 9.19
CA TRP A 590 0.17 -36.72 8.34
C TRP A 590 1.09 -36.55 7.11
N LYS A 591 1.31 -37.62 6.35
CA LYS A 591 2.10 -37.59 5.10
C LYS A 591 1.23 -37.20 3.91
N HIS A 592 -0.01 -37.66 3.89
CA HIS A 592 -0.96 -37.37 2.82
C HIS A 592 -2.17 -36.64 3.40
N ASN A 593 -2.32 -35.36 3.05
CA ASN A 593 -3.45 -34.53 3.45
C ASN A 593 -4.80 -35.20 3.12
N GLU A 594 -4.80 -36.12 2.15
CA GLU A 594 -5.94 -36.91 1.70
C GLU A 594 -6.60 -37.75 2.79
N TYR A 595 -5.85 -38.43 3.66
CA TYR A 595 -6.47 -39.28 4.68
C TYR A 595 -7.16 -38.47 5.78
N TYR A 596 -6.55 -37.35 6.18
CA TYR A 596 -7.18 -36.36 7.04
C TYR A 596 -8.44 -35.78 6.39
N LEU A 597 -8.36 -35.37 5.11
CA LEU A 597 -9.50 -34.87 4.35
C LEU A 597 -10.62 -35.90 4.27
N ALA A 598 -10.29 -37.17 4.13
CA ALA A 598 -11.25 -38.27 4.10
C ALA A 598 -11.92 -38.46 5.47
N CYS A 599 -11.16 -38.53 6.57
CA CYS A 599 -11.75 -38.60 7.91
C CYS A 599 -12.67 -37.40 8.20
N ARG A 600 -12.24 -36.20 7.79
CA ARG A 600 -13.03 -34.97 7.92
C ARG A 600 -14.30 -35.02 7.07
N GLN A 601 -14.21 -35.50 5.84
CA GLN A 601 -15.37 -35.62 4.95
C GLN A 601 -16.38 -36.62 5.50
N VAL A 602 -15.94 -37.73 6.10
CA VAL A 602 -16.86 -38.64 6.82
C VAL A 602 -17.62 -37.90 7.92
N LEU A 603 -16.95 -37.05 8.71
CA LEU A 603 -17.64 -36.25 9.74
C LEU A 603 -18.68 -35.29 9.11
N ILE A 604 -18.39 -34.74 7.93
CA ILE A 604 -19.32 -33.88 7.17
C ILE A 604 -20.51 -34.67 6.64
N ASP A 605 -20.26 -35.82 6.03
CA ASP A 605 -21.27 -36.68 5.43
C ASP A 605 -22.25 -37.21 6.50
N ASN A 606 -21.78 -37.41 7.73
CA ASN A 606 -22.62 -37.81 8.88
C ASN A 606 -23.28 -36.60 9.58
N GLY A 607 -23.06 -35.38 9.08
CA GLY A 607 -23.58 -34.16 9.69
C GLY A 607 -22.91 -33.78 11.02
N TRP A 608 -21.89 -34.50 11.49
CA TRP A 608 -21.20 -34.23 12.75
C TRP A 608 -20.25 -33.04 12.68
N LEU A 609 -19.81 -32.68 11.47
CA LEU A 609 -19.00 -31.52 11.21
C LEU A 609 -19.64 -30.74 10.06
N LYS A 610 -20.02 -29.49 10.29
CA LYS A 610 -20.35 -28.58 9.19
C LYS A 610 -19.12 -27.69 8.97
N MET A 611 -18.73 -27.47 7.73
CA MET A 611 -17.63 -26.58 7.40
C MET A 611 -18.12 -25.43 6.54
N ASN A 612 -17.76 -24.20 6.89
CA ASN A 612 -17.86 -23.09 5.96
C ASN A 612 -16.58 -23.07 5.11
N HIS A 613 -16.74 -23.36 3.83
CA HIS A 613 -15.67 -23.36 2.84
C HIS A 613 -15.26 -21.95 2.39
N ASP A 614 -15.81 -20.89 2.99
CA ASP A 614 -15.23 -19.55 2.92
C ASP A 614 -13.83 -19.57 3.57
N TYR A 615 -12.84 -20.03 2.84
CA TYR A 615 -11.48 -20.14 3.31
C TYR A 615 -10.83 -18.76 3.27
N SER A 616 -10.35 -18.27 4.42
CA SER A 616 -9.53 -17.05 4.43
C SER A 616 -8.12 -17.43 3.97
N TYR A 617 -7.86 -17.26 2.67
CA TYR A 617 -6.52 -17.44 2.12
C TYR A 617 -5.47 -16.55 2.79
N GLN A 618 -5.87 -15.40 3.33
CA GLN A 618 -4.97 -14.50 4.06
C GLN A 618 -4.50 -15.07 5.40
N ASN A 619 -5.33 -15.88 6.08
CA ASN A 619 -5.03 -16.37 7.43
C ASN A 619 -4.74 -17.88 7.50
N ASN A 620 -4.84 -18.60 6.38
CA ASN A 620 -4.63 -20.06 6.32
C ASN A 620 -5.56 -20.82 7.30
N GLN A 621 -6.79 -20.30 7.47
CA GLN A 621 -7.82 -20.74 8.41
C GLN A 621 -9.18 -20.83 7.70
N SER A 622 -9.97 -21.85 8.03
CA SER A 622 -11.40 -21.92 7.66
C SER A 622 -12.16 -20.82 8.40
N LYS A 623 -13.04 -20.05 7.72
CA LYS A 623 -13.74 -18.94 8.39
C LYS A 623 -14.78 -19.41 9.42
N LYS A 624 -15.40 -20.59 9.27
CA LYS A 624 -16.29 -21.20 10.30
C LYS A 624 -16.31 -22.73 10.18
N GLY A 625 -16.47 -23.43 11.30
CA GLY A 625 -16.82 -24.85 11.37
C GLY A 625 -17.77 -25.07 12.53
N TRP A 626 -18.70 -26.01 12.41
CA TRP A 626 -19.65 -26.39 13.47
C TRP A 626 -19.50 -27.87 13.76
N ILE A 627 -19.60 -28.27 15.01
CA ILE A 627 -19.86 -29.68 15.36
C ILE A 627 -21.34 -29.77 15.70
N LEU A 628 -22.07 -30.66 15.04
CA LEU A 628 -23.48 -30.91 15.31
C LEU A 628 -23.64 -32.31 15.93
N TYR A 629 -24.64 -32.47 16.78
CA TYR A 629 -25.02 -33.74 17.38
C TYR A 629 -26.53 -33.91 17.28
N GLU A 630 -27.02 -34.93 16.56
CA GLU A 630 -28.44 -35.30 16.57
C GLU A 630 -29.42 -34.11 16.42
N THR A 631 -29.04 -33.09 15.63
CA THR A 631 -29.69 -31.77 15.44
C THR A 631 -29.44 -30.67 16.48
N GLU A 632 -28.91 -30.99 17.67
CA GLU A 632 -28.47 -30.03 18.66
C GLU A 632 -27.02 -29.55 18.42
N LEU A 633 -26.80 -28.25 18.64
CA LEU A 633 -25.49 -27.62 18.53
C LEU A 633 -24.71 -27.84 19.83
N VAL A 634 -23.67 -28.69 19.81
CA VAL A 634 -22.87 -29.03 21.03
C VAL A 634 -21.66 -28.08 21.19
N GLY A 635 -21.79 -26.83 20.73
CA GLY A 635 -20.73 -25.82 20.77
C GLY A 635 -21.25 -24.43 20.41
N SER A 636 -20.46 -23.37 20.62
CA SER A 636 -20.94 -22.01 20.37
C SER A 636 -20.94 -21.64 18.87
N VAL A 637 -21.79 -20.67 18.52
CA VAL A 637 -21.84 -20.02 17.20
C VAL A 637 -20.67 -19.03 17.09
N TRP A 638 -19.90 -19.10 15.99
CA TRP A 638 -18.79 -18.16 15.75
C TRP A 638 -19.13 -17.16 14.65
N ASP A 639 -19.03 -15.88 15.00
CA ASP A 639 -18.82 -14.76 14.11
C ASP A 639 -17.59 -14.01 14.61
N TYR A 640 -16.61 -13.79 13.73
CA TYR A 640 -15.55 -12.84 14.04
C TYR A 640 -16.12 -11.42 13.94
N PRO A 641 -15.75 -10.49 14.85
CA PRO A 641 -16.14 -9.10 14.70
C PRO A 641 -15.66 -8.58 13.35
N THR A 642 -16.62 -8.14 12.54
CA THR A 642 -16.35 -7.29 11.39
C THR A 642 -15.90 -5.94 11.94
N ASP A 643 -14.59 -5.72 12.03
CA ASP A 643 -14.11 -4.34 12.03
C ASP A 643 -14.44 -3.76 10.65
N THR A 644 -15.14 -2.63 10.67
CA THR A 644 -15.83 -2.05 9.53
C THR A 644 -14.86 -1.70 8.41
N ASP A 645 -14.91 -2.45 7.31
CA ASP A 645 -14.93 -1.86 5.98
C ASP A 645 -15.51 -2.85 4.98
N THR A 646 -16.73 -2.54 4.55
CA THR A 646 -17.44 -3.27 3.50
C THR A 646 -16.61 -3.30 2.22
N LYS A 647 -16.32 -4.50 1.67
CA LYS A 647 -16.53 -4.80 0.24
C LYS A 647 -16.38 -6.28 -0.12
N LYS A 648 -17.29 -6.66 -1.00
CA LYS A 648 -17.63 -7.98 -1.53
C LYS A 648 -16.53 -8.56 -2.44
N ASN A 649 -16.49 -9.90 -2.48
CA ASN A 649 -15.75 -10.73 -3.43
C ASN A 649 -16.40 -10.70 -4.83
N ASN A 650 -15.59 -10.70 -5.89
CA ASN A 650 -16.03 -10.89 -7.28
C ASN A 650 -15.75 -12.32 -7.76
N ASN A 651 -16.81 -13.11 -7.82
CA ASN A 651 -17.10 -14.12 -8.88
C ASN A 651 -18.58 -14.54 -8.83
N ASN A 652 -19.50 -13.56 -8.78
CA ASN A 652 -20.92 -13.81 -8.97
C ASN A 652 -21.36 -13.31 -10.36
N ARG A 653 -21.82 -14.24 -11.21
CA ARG A 653 -23.01 -13.98 -12.03
C ARG A 653 -24.15 -13.61 -11.06
N PRO A 654 -25.09 -12.72 -11.41
CA PRO A 654 -26.24 -12.47 -10.55
C PRO A 654 -27.10 -13.74 -10.47
N TYR A 655 -26.91 -14.53 -9.41
CA TYR A 655 -27.83 -15.59 -9.03
C TYR A 655 -29.01 -14.95 -8.29
N LEU A 656 -30.13 -14.83 -8.99
CA LEU A 656 -31.45 -14.64 -8.39
C LEU A 656 -31.80 -15.89 -7.58
N TYR A 657 -31.51 -15.87 -6.29
CA TYR A 657 -32.19 -16.76 -5.36
C TYR A 657 -33.57 -16.18 -5.09
N SER A 658 -34.59 -16.73 -5.73
CA SER A 658 -35.95 -16.58 -5.20
C SER A 658 -36.06 -17.43 -3.94
N CYS A 659 -36.70 -16.90 -2.90
CA CYS A 659 -36.95 -17.58 -1.63
C CYS A 659 -37.81 -18.87 -1.73
N GLY A 660 -38.12 -19.36 -2.93
CA GLY A 660 -39.02 -20.51 -3.14
C GLY A 660 -38.37 -21.90 -2.95
N ALA A 661 -37.05 -22.04 -3.06
CA ALA A 661 -36.40 -23.37 -3.10
C ALA A 661 -36.20 -24.02 -1.71
N ILE A 662 -36.14 -23.24 -0.63
CA ILE A 662 -35.95 -23.76 0.74
C ILE A 662 -37.23 -24.43 1.28
N ALA A 663 -38.41 -24.01 0.79
CA ALA A 663 -39.67 -24.65 1.13
C ALA A 663 -39.78 -26.10 0.58
N ASN A 664 -39.20 -26.37 -0.59
CA ASN A 664 -39.29 -27.69 -1.24
C ASN A 664 -38.37 -28.76 -0.63
N GLN A 665 -37.26 -28.41 0.04
CA GLN A 665 -36.42 -29.38 0.73
C GLN A 665 -36.96 -29.78 2.11
N LYS A 666 -37.58 -28.85 2.85
CA LYS A 666 -38.31 -29.19 4.08
C LYS A 666 -39.49 -30.13 3.79
N ASN A 667 -40.21 -29.91 2.69
CA ASN A 667 -41.32 -30.77 2.29
C ASN A 667 -40.86 -32.17 1.84
N ARG A 668 -39.68 -32.33 1.22
CA ARG A 668 -39.11 -33.64 0.84
C ARG A 668 -38.63 -34.48 2.02
N LEU A 669 -38.05 -33.87 3.06
CA LEU A 669 -37.65 -34.61 4.27
C LEU A 669 -38.86 -34.97 5.14
N ALA A 670 -39.88 -34.09 5.22
CA ALA A 670 -41.13 -34.38 5.91
C ALA A 670 -41.93 -35.51 5.22
N SER A 671 -41.94 -35.58 3.88
CA SER A 671 -42.65 -36.63 3.14
C SER A 671 -41.94 -37.99 3.16
N VAL A 672 -40.60 -38.04 3.22
CA VAL A 672 -39.85 -39.29 3.43
C VAL A 672 -40.04 -39.83 4.86
N PHE A 673 -40.14 -38.95 5.87
CA PHE A 673 -40.44 -39.37 7.25
C PHE A 673 -41.90 -39.79 7.47
N ALA A 674 -42.86 -39.14 6.79
CA ALA A 674 -44.27 -39.52 6.82
C ALA A 674 -44.52 -40.89 6.16
N LEU A 675 -43.79 -41.21 5.08
CA LEU A 675 -43.88 -42.52 4.43
C LEU A 675 -43.35 -43.65 5.34
N LEU A 676 -42.26 -43.38 6.09
CA LEU A 676 -41.64 -44.35 7.00
C LEU A 676 -42.44 -44.58 8.30
N HIS A 677 -43.30 -43.65 8.72
CA HIS A 677 -44.17 -43.82 9.90
C HIS A 677 -45.52 -44.48 9.57
N SER A 678 -45.89 -44.57 8.29
CA SER A 678 -47.17 -45.16 7.84
C SER A 678 -47.18 -46.69 7.72
N GLN A 679 -46.03 -47.36 7.93
CA GLN A 679 -45.89 -48.81 7.75
C GLN A 679 -45.73 -49.62 9.05
N ARG A 680 -46.28 -49.15 10.18
CA ARG A 680 -46.49 -50.03 11.34
C ARG A 680 -47.96 -50.46 11.39
N PRO A 681 -48.27 -51.78 11.36
CA PRO A 681 -49.62 -52.22 11.68
C PRO A 681 -49.91 -51.91 13.16
N PRO A 682 -51.16 -51.57 13.51
CA PRO A 682 -51.51 -51.31 14.91
C PRO A 682 -51.48 -52.63 15.71
N PRO A 683 -51.40 -52.57 17.05
CA PRO A 683 -51.35 -53.75 17.90
C PRO A 683 -52.57 -54.67 17.70
#